data_AF-A0A3D8SP56-F1
#
_entry.id   AF-A0A3D8SP56-F1
#
_cell.length_a   1.000
_cell.length_b   1.000
_cell.length_c   1.000
_cell.angle_alpha   90.00
_cell.angle_beta   90.00
_cell.angle_gamma   90.00
#
_symmetry.space_group_name_H-M   'P 1'
#
loop_
_entity.id
_entity.type
_entity.pdbx_description
1 polymer ?
#
loop_
_entity_poly.entity_id
_entity_poly.type
_entity_poly.pdbx_seq_one_letter_code
_entity_poly.pdbx_strand_id
1 'polypeptide(L)'
;MVETIDVAIGPDNQTQPSLAGPFKAIVVGLYGVPGSGKTFLINQLKHDLGEEHFNFYEGSEVIGAIIPGGLDAFLELEEHGKVHWRQLAIDRIRRECEDSGHVGVVNGHFMFWPEHEEAGRPVYTANDLGTFTHILYLDIPADLVVQRRQADLLRPRSPVSKEHLLKWQLAEKAELRRLCSQNEILFFVLSSQHSTSTVSGMLRHFRQDTNEYNLQRAATRLDEVVLKARGGPETVLVLDADKTLAAEDTGTLFWRKATESLYAESEVKGCPLTALFSSPLGYSDTAFRQAVLLYEEIACEKQFDAMCEAVASSVTMHPEFVTLLQRIAEHNHVIAVVVTCGLRLIWVKVLKLLGLSKVVEVIGGGRITDGFIVTPSVKAALVARLRDFHHLYVWAFGDSVLDLPMMSEAHQSIVVVGEENTRSKTMDAALLNAVDLQGLKARQVLLPSRASPRLSTTKLPLVQLTAEEFVDSVLHRRIHQLLDSLHCDSAKLLMTLMRDASVSGPALREVHRRVGWYLAITFLPAISGLEQHPIRHVQGHITNGYRLQHEQQTSVVALMRGGEGMAFGINDAFPLAMFVHANTPQDVRLHHVQGQHTIVLVDSVVNSGKTVREFVNQIRKLHTTIRIVVVAGVVQAESALIRDANLIMVALRQSDNKFTGRGTTDTGNRLFNTTHLD
;
A
#
# COMPACT_ATOMS: atom_id res chain seq x y z
N MET A 1 35.89 49.10 -35.49
CA MET A 1 36.95 48.10 -35.32
C MET A 1 36.82 47.60 -33.90
N VAL A 2 35.84 46.73 -33.62
CA VAL A 2 35.79 45.28 -33.89
C VAL A 2 36.68 44.54 -32.91
N GLU A 3 36.06 43.88 -31.93
CA GLU A 3 36.25 42.45 -31.71
C GLU A 3 35.04 41.89 -30.94
N THR A 4 34.20 41.21 -31.72
CA THR A 4 33.13 40.30 -31.30
C THR A 4 33.77 39.02 -30.76
N ILE A 5 33.40 38.60 -29.55
CA ILE A 5 33.66 37.24 -29.06
C ILE A 5 32.35 36.48 -29.11
N ASP A 6 32.27 35.56 -30.09
CA ASP A 6 31.24 34.55 -30.22
C ASP A 6 31.30 33.58 -29.03
N VAL A 7 30.22 33.50 -28.26
CA VAL A 7 30.00 32.41 -27.30
C VAL A 7 29.24 31.32 -28.02
N ALA A 8 29.94 30.24 -28.34
CA ALA A 8 29.39 29.04 -28.95
C ALA A 8 28.29 28.42 -28.07
N ILE A 9 27.11 28.26 -28.65
CA ILE A 9 26.00 27.47 -28.10
C ILE A 9 26.36 26.00 -28.32
N GLY A 10 26.74 25.30 -27.24
CA GLY A 10 26.82 23.84 -27.20
C GLY A 10 25.42 23.23 -27.00
N PRO A 11 25.12 22.03 -27.52
CA PRO A 11 23.81 21.43 -27.38
C PRO A 11 23.63 20.92 -25.94
N ASP A 12 22.66 21.52 -25.23
CA ASP A 12 22.11 20.95 -24.00
C ASP A 12 21.44 19.61 -24.33
N ASN A 13 22.18 18.52 -24.12
CA ASN A 13 21.61 17.19 -23.98
C ASN A 13 22.02 16.66 -22.60
N GLN A 14 21.41 17.24 -21.56
CA GLN A 14 21.44 16.65 -20.23
C GLN A 14 20.53 15.41 -20.23
N THR A 15 21.10 14.28 -20.63
CA THR A 15 20.55 12.95 -20.34
C THR A 15 20.31 12.84 -18.84
N GLN A 16 19.04 12.73 -18.47
CA GLN A 16 18.60 12.29 -17.14
C GLN A 16 19.37 11.00 -16.76
N PRO A 17 19.80 10.84 -15.50
CA PRO A 17 20.38 9.58 -15.06
C PRO A 17 19.30 8.50 -15.13
N SER A 18 19.50 7.49 -15.98
CA SER A 18 18.66 6.30 -16.05
C SER A 18 18.67 5.59 -14.69
N LEU A 19 17.56 5.68 -13.95
CA LEU A 19 17.32 5.02 -12.66
C LEU A 19 17.07 3.50 -12.77
N ALA A 20 17.50 2.85 -13.85
CA ALA A 20 17.43 1.40 -13.99
C ALA A 20 18.79 0.79 -13.65
N GLY A 21 18.87 0.06 -12.53
CA GLY A 21 19.96 -0.89 -12.33
C GLY A 21 20.01 -1.91 -13.48
N PRO A 22 21.11 -2.65 -13.64
CA PRO A 22 21.25 -3.64 -14.72
C PRO A 22 20.09 -4.66 -14.64
N PHE A 23 19.39 -4.82 -15.75
CA PHE A 23 18.29 -5.77 -15.90
C PHE A 23 18.83 -7.21 -15.75
N LYS A 24 18.45 -7.91 -14.66
CA LYS A 24 18.79 -9.31 -14.48
C LYS A 24 17.83 -10.17 -15.31
N ALA A 25 18.35 -10.89 -16.31
CA ALA A 25 17.53 -11.78 -17.12
C ALA A 25 16.93 -12.94 -16.29
N ILE A 26 15.72 -13.37 -16.65
CA ILE A 26 15.06 -14.50 -16.01
C ILE A 26 15.59 -15.79 -16.65
N VAL A 27 16.39 -16.53 -15.89
CA VAL A 27 16.87 -17.86 -16.28
C VAL A 27 16.32 -18.90 -15.31
N VAL A 28 15.65 -19.92 -15.86
CA VAL A 28 14.96 -21.00 -15.15
C VAL A 28 15.71 -22.31 -15.37
N GLY A 29 16.21 -22.90 -14.29
CA GLY A 29 16.85 -24.21 -14.30
C GLY A 29 15.82 -25.34 -14.16
N LEU A 30 15.85 -26.30 -15.08
CA LEU A 30 15.02 -27.50 -15.04
C LEU A 30 15.86 -28.69 -14.57
N TYR A 31 15.59 -29.15 -13.35
CA TYR A 31 16.36 -30.17 -12.66
C TYR A 31 15.54 -31.43 -12.36
N GLY A 32 16.24 -32.50 -11.97
CA GLY A 32 15.67 -33.79 -11.61
C GLY A 32 16.59 -34.93 -12.01
N VAL A 33 16.45 -36.07 -11.36
CA VAL A 33 17.29 -37.26 -11.58
C VAL A 33 17.28 -37.72 -13.06
N PRO A 34 18.36 -38.36 -13.56
CA PRO A 34 18.38 -38.92 -14.91
C PRO A 34 17.19 -39.87 -15.17
N GLY A 35 16.47 -39.65 -16.27
CA GLY A 35 15.25 -40.39 -16.60
C GLY A 35 13.94 -39.71 -16.15
N SER A 36 14.01 -38.57 -15.44
CA SER A 36 12.81 -37.82 -15.02
C SER A 36 12.00 -37.20 -16.17
N GLY A 37 12.59 -37.04 -17.36
CA GLY A 37 11.91 -36.49 -18.54
C GLY A 37 12.16 -35.01 -18.82
N LYS A 38 13.26 -34.42 -18.32
CA LYS A 38 13.62 -33.01 -18.55
C LYS A 38 13.59 -32.59 -20.02
N THR A 39 14.29 -33.32 -20.91
CA THR A 39 14.33 -33.02 -22.35
C THR A 39 12.95 -33.14 -22.99
N PHE A 40 12.17 -34.14 -22.57
CA PHE A 40 10.78 -34.30 -23.03
C PHE A 40 9.93 -33.08 -22.66
N LEU A 41 10.02 -32.61 -21.40
CA LEU A 41 9.30 -31.42 -20.96
C LEU A 41 9.75 -30.16 -21.70
N ILE A 42 11.06 -29.95 -21.91
CA ILE A 42 11.55 -28.81 -22.71
C ILE A 42 10.94 -28.82 -24.12
N ASN A 43 10.90 -29.98 -24.78
CA ASN A 43 10.34 -30.06 -26.14
C ASN A 43 8.83 -29.76 -26.17
N GLN A 44 8.09 -30.17 -25.14
CA GLN A 44 6.68 -29.80 -25.01
C GLN A 44 6.51 -28.31 -24.73
N LEU A 45 7.36 -27.73 -23.88
CA LEU A 45 7.34 -26.28 -23.59
C LEU A 45 7.68 -25.45 -24.82
N LYS A 46 8.65 -25.88 -25.65
CA LYS A 46 8.96 -25.26 -26.94
C LYS A 46 7.72 -25.17 -27.83
N HIS A 47 6.95 -26.26 -27.91
CA HIS A 47 5.71 -26.30 -28.68
C HIS A 47 4.62 -25.38 -28.10
N ASP A 48 4.45 -25.36 -26.78
CA ASP A 48 3.35 -24.64 -26.12
C ASP A 48 3.61 -23.13 -25.93
N LEU A 49 4.87 -22.72 -25.77
CA LEU A 49 5.28 -21.33 -25.52
C LEU A 49 5.82 -20.63 -26.77
N GLY A 50 6.34 -21.38 -27.74
CA GLY A 50 7.08 -20.84 -28.88
C GLY A 50 8.39 -20.16 -28.47
N GLU A 51 9.03 -19.48 -29.42
CA GLU A 51 10.35 -18.84 -29.24
C GLU A 51 10.30 -17.31 -29.29
N GLU A 52 9.10 -16.71 -29.29
CA GLU A 52 8.92 -15.25 -29.33
C GLU A 52 9.41 -14.56 -28.05
N HIS A 53 9.33 -15.24 -26.91
CA HIS A 53 9.66 -14.68 -25.59
C HIS A 53 10.50 -15.62 -24.72
N PHE A 54 10.84 -16.79 -25.25
CA PHE A 54 11.50 -17.86 -24.52
C PHE A 54 12.63 -18.44 -25.36
N ASN A 55 13.77 -18.67 -24.72
CA ASN A 55 14.88 -19.43 -25.28
C ASN A 55 15.05 -20.71 -24.48
N PHE A 56 15.28 -21.83 -25.17
CA PHE A 56 15.35 -23.14 -24.56
C PHE A 56 16.71 -23.78 -24.82
N TYR A 57 17.38 -24.21 -23.75
CA TYR A 57 18.76 -24.67 -23.80
C TYR A 57 18.87 -26.10 -23.25
N GLU A 58 19.52 -26.98 -24.02
CA GLU A 58 20.02 -28.25 -23.49
C GLU A 58 21.45 -28.01 -22.97
N GLY A 59 21.65 -28.09 -21.65
CA GLY A 59 22.90 -27.63 -21.02
C GLY A 59 24.15 -28.32 -21.56
N SER A 60 24.05 -29.61 -21.90
CA SER A 60 25.13 -30.36 -22.53
C SER A 60 25.44 -29.91 -23.97
N GLU A 61 24.43 -29.48 -24.72
CA GLU A 61 24.64 -28.96 -26.09
C GLU A 61 25.34 -27.60 -26.06
N VAL A 62 24.97 -26.73 -25.11
CA VAL A 62 25.65 -25.44 -24.93
C VAL A 62 27.11 -25.63 -24.56
N ILE A 63 27.42 -26.56 -23.64
CA ILE A 63 28.81 -26.92 -23.28
C ILE A 63 29.55 -27.45 -24.51
N GLY A 64 28.97 -28.39 -25.25
CA GLY A 64 29.56 -28.96 -26.45
C GLY A 64 29.85 -27.92 -27.53
N ALA A 65 29.01 -26.88 -27.64
CA ALA A 65 29.18 -25.81 -28.63
C ALA A 65 30.32 -24.83 -28.30
N ILE A 66 30.78 -24.75 -27.04
CA ILE A 66 31.83 -23.80 -26.62
C ILE A 66 33.20 -24.44 -26.44
N ILE A 67 33.26 -25.75 -26.17
CA ILE A 67 34.53 -26.45 -25.96
C ILE A 67 35.10 -26.96 -27.30
N PRO A 68 36.40 -26.74 -27.58
CA PRO A 68 37.06 -27.37 -28.71
C PRO A 68 37.01 -28.91 -28.58
N GLY A 69 36.53 -29.60 -29.61
CA GLY A 69 36.34 -31.06 -29.58
C GLY A 69 34.97 -31.54 -29.11
N GLY A 70 34.04 -30.62 -28.79
CA GLY A 70 32.65 -30.96 -28.51
C GLY A 70 32.41 -31.62 -27.15
N LEU A 71 31.20 -32.16 -26.97
CA LEU A 71 30.78 -32.74 -25.68
C LEU A 71 31.66 -33.93 -25.25
N ASP A 72 32.16 -34.73 -26.19
CA ASP A 72 33.04 -35.87 -25.88
C ASP A 72 34.33 -35.42 -25.20
N ALA A 73 34.97 -34.37 -25.74
CA ALA A 73 36.15 -33.76 -25.12
C ALA A 73 35.85 -33.23 -23.71
N PHE A 74 34.64 -32.69 -23.48
CA PHE A 74 34.24 -32.26 -22.13
C PHE A 74 34.10 -33.44 -21.16
N LEU A 75 33.57 -34.58 -21.60
CA LEU A 75 33.37 -35.75 -20.74
C LEU A 75 34.69 -36.36 -20.27
N GLU A 76 35.74 -36.29 -21.09
CA GLU A 76 37.10 -36.76 -20.78
C GLU A 76 37.86 -35.88 -19.78
N LEU A 77 37.41 -34.65 -19.53
CA LEU A 77 38.05 -33.76 -18.56
C LEU A 77 37.86 -34.25 -17.12
N GLU A 78 38.86 -33.97 -16.29
CA GLU A 78 38.72 -34.02 -14.83
C GLU A 78 37.73 -32.94 -14.35
N GLU A 79 37.14 -33.14 -13.17
CA GLU A 79 36.11 -32.22 -12.65
C GLU A 79 36.60 -30.77 -12.53
N HIS A 80 37.88 -30.54 -12.18
CA HIS A 80 38.44 -29.19 -12.12
C HIS A 80 38.38 -28.46 -13.49
N GLY A 81 38.62 -29.19 -14.58
CA GLY A 81 38.53 -28.69 -15.95
C GLY A 81 37.09 -28.51 -16.42
N LYS A 82 36.17 -29.38 -15.96
CA LYS A 82 34.74 -29.27 -16.26
C LYS A 82 34.09 -28.02 -15.66
N VAL A 83 34.54 -27.57 -14.49
CA VAL A 83 34.02 -26.36 -13.82
C VAL A 83 34.17 -25.13 -14.72
N HIS A 84 35.33 -24.94 -15.34
CA HIS A 84 35.59 -23.78 -16.21
C HIS A 84 34.59 -23.71 -17.38
N TRP A 85 34.33 -24.84 -18.05
CA TRP A 85 33.41 -24.89 -19.17
C TRP A 85 31.94 -24.77 -18.74
N ARG A 86 31.56 -25.31 -17.58
CA ARG A 86 30.21 -25.09 -17.01
C ARG A 86 29.97 -23.60 -16.75
N GLN A 87 30.94 -22.89 -16.18
CA GLN A 87 30.86 -21.44 -15.95
C GLN A 87 30.69 -20.67 -17.26
N LEU A 88 31.51 -20.97 -18.28
CA LEU A 88 31.38 -20.31 -19.59
C LEU A 88 30.03 -20.59 -20.27
N ALA A 89 29.49 -21.79 -20.13
CA ALA A 89 28.20 -22.16 -20.71
C ALA A 89 27.05 -21.37 -20.07
N ILE A 90 27.00 -21.30 -18.73
CA ILE A 90 25.92 -20.56 -18.06
C ILE A 90 26.07 -19.04 -18.23
N ASP A 91 27.29 -18.51 -18.33
CA ASP A 91 27.53 -17.09 -18.64
C ASP A 91 27.15 -16.74 -20.08
N ARG A 92 27.29 -17.69 -21.03
CA ARG A 92 26.77 -17.53 -22.38
C ARG A 92 25.24 -17.46 -22.38
N ILE A 93 24.58 -18.39 -21.71
CA ILE A 93 23.11 -18.39 -21.60
C ILE A 93 22.62 -17.09 -20.95
N ARG A 94 23.26 -16.65 -19.87
CA ARG A 94 22.93 -15.39 -19.18
C ARG A 94 22.96 -14.22 -20.17
N ARG A 95 24.07 -14.04 -20.89
CA ARG A 95 24.23 -12.96 -21.87
C ARG A 95 23.20 -13.04 -22.99
N GLU A 96 22.97 -14.22 -23.56
CA GLU A 96 21.97 -14.39 -24.62
C GLU A 96 20.56 -13.99 -24.15
N CYS A 97 20.19 -14.28 -22.89
CA CYS A 97 18.90 -13.87 -22.32
C CYS A 97 18.85 -12.38 -21.95
N GLU A 98 19.95 -11.80 -21.49
CA GLU A 98 20.07 -10.36 -21.23
C GLU A 98 19.94 -9.55 -22.53
N ASP A 99 20.63 -9.98 -23.59
CA ASP A 99 20.64 -9.32 -24.90
C ASP A 99 19.28 -9.42 -25.60
N SER A 100 18.59 -10.57 -25.50
CA SER A 100 17.28 -10.76 -26.16
C SER A 100 16.09 -10.30 -25.31
N GLY A 101 16.26 -10.16 -24.00
CA GLY A 101 15.16 -9.96 -23.05
C GLY A 101 14.22 -11.17 -22.92
N HIS A 102 14.61 -12.34 -23.44
CA HIS A 102 13.81 -13.57 -23.36
C HIS A 102 14.05 -14.31 -22.04
N VAL A 103 13.06 -15.10 -21.63
CA VAL A 103 13.23 -16.03 -20.51
C VAL A 103 14.01 -17.26 -20.99
N GLY A 104 15.13 -17.55 -20.34
CA GLY A 104 15.92 -18.75 -20.61
C GLY A 104 15.42 -19.96 -19.81
N VAL A 105 15.11 -21.08 -20.47
CA VAL A 105 14.78 -22.35 -19.82
C VAL A 105 15.87 -23.36 -20.11
N VAL A 106 16.59 -23.79 -19.09
CA VAL A 106 17.82 -24.59 -19.22
C VAL A 106 17.63 -25.94 -18.52
N ASN A 107 17.83 -27.06 -19.21
CA ASN A 107 17.93 -28.34 -18.51
C ASN A 107 19.36 -28.58 -17.98
N GLY A 108 19.45 -29.25 -16.83
CA GLY A 108 20.74 -29.55 -16.21
C GLY A 108 20.69 -30.75 -15.28
N HIS A 109 21.88 -31.15 -14.84
CA HIS A 109 22.07 -32.11 -13.76
C HIS A 109 22.54 -31.35 -12.53
N PHE A 110 21.92 -31.59 -11.37
CA PHE A 110 22.37 -30.99 -10.12
C PHE A 110 23.45 -31.84 -9.47
N MET A 111 23.29 -33.15 -9.53
CA MET A 111 24.18 -34.12 -8.92
C MET A 111 24.38 -35.32 -9.85
N PHE A 112 25.50 -36.01 -9.71
CA PHE A 112 25.68 -37.38 -10.19
C PHE A 112 25.91 -38.30 -8.99
N TRP A 113 25.13 -39.37 -8.90
CA TRP A 113 25.21 -40.29 -7.78
C TRP A 113 25.13 -41.76 -8.24
N PRO A 114 26.28 -42.38 -8.56
CA PRO A 114 26.35 -43.81 -8.79
C PRO A 114 25.92 -44.59 -7.54
N GLU A 115 25.18 -45.68 -7.71
CA GLU A 115 24.60 -46.43 -6.58
C GLU A 115 25.63 -47.04 -5.63
N HIS A 116 26.82 -47.34 -6.12
CA HIS A 116 27.92 -47.87 -5.32
C HIS A 116 28.67 -46.80 -4.50
N GLU A 117 28.35 -45.52 -4.67
CA GLU A 117 28.97 -44.42 -3.93
C GLU A 117 28.13 -44.02 -2.70
N GLU A 118 28.80 -43.78 -1.58
CA GLU A 118 28.13 -43.40 -0.33
C GLU A 118 27.42 -42.05 -0.42
N ALA A 119 27.99 -41.11 -1.17
CA ALA A 119 27.49 -39.75 -1.34
C ALA A 119 27.45 -39.34 -2.82
N GLY A 120 26.42 -38.59 -3.20
CA GLY A 120 26.33 -38.01 -4.53
C GLY A 120 27.22 -36.79 -4.68
N ARG A 121 27.68 -36.52 -5.90
CA ARG A 121 28.59 -35.42 -6.24
C ARG A 121 27.79 -34.28 -6.89
N PRO A 122 27.58 -33.14 -6.21
CA PRO A 122 26.94 -31.97 -6.82
C PRO A 122 27.80 -31.41 -7.96
N VAL A 123 27.17 -30.93 -9.02
CA VAL A 123 27.80 -30.43 -10.25
C VAL A 123 27.24 -29.07 -10.65
N TYR A 124 27.30 -28.11 -9.73
CA TYR A 124 26.98 -26.70 -9.96
C TYR A 124 28.19 -25.80 -9.67
N THR A 125 28.16 -24.57 -10.17
CA THR A 125 29.20 -23.55 -9.99
C THR A 125 28.61 -22.29 -9.34
N ALA A 126 29.46 -21.38 -8.88
CA ALA A 126 29.01 -20.09 -8.37
C ALA A 126 28.27 -19.26 -9.44
N ASN A 127 28.66 -19.41 -10.72
CA ASN A 127 28.03 -18.72 -11.83
C ASN A 127 26.60 -19.23 -12.06
N ASP A 128 26.36 -20.53 -11.85
CA ASP A 128 25.00 -21.10 -11.89
C ASP A 128 24.10 -20.44 -10.84
N LEU A 129 24.58 -20.38 -9.59
CA LEU A 129 23.84 -19.76 -8.49
C LEU A 129 23.62 -18.26 -8.69
N GLY A 130 24.54 -17.57 -9.38
CA GLY A 130 24.37 -16.16 -9.74
C GLY A 130 23.43 -15.91 -10.93
N THR A 131 23.31 -16.87 -11.86
CA THR A 131 22.48 -16.76 -13.06
C THR A 131 21.03 -17.15 -12.81
N PHE A 132 20.80 -18.31 -12.18
CA PHE A 132 19.44 -18.81 -12.04
C PHE A 132 18.61 -17.88 -11.18
N THR A 133 17.40 -17.60 -11.67
CA THR A 133 16.37 -16.87 -10.93
C THR A 133 15.34 -17.84 -10.36
N HIS A 134 15.13 -18.95 -11.05
CA HIS A 134 14.20 -20.00 -10.66
C HIS A 134 14.82 -21.37 -10.91
N ILE A 135 14.46 -22.35 -10.09
CA ILE A 135 14.73 -23.77 -10.30
C ILE A 135 13.42 -24.55 -10.16
N LEU A 136 13.09 -25.28 -11.23
CA LEU A 136 11.97 -26.21 -11.28
C LEU A 136 12.52 -27.64 -11.19
N TYR A 137 12.11 -28.38 -10.18
CA TYR A 137 12.58 -29.75 -9.94
C TYR A 137 11.50 -30.79 -10.32
N LEU A 138 11.79 -31.67 -11.27
CA LEU A 138 10.89 -32.76 -11.70
C LEU A 138 10.92 -33.93 -10.69
N ASP A 139 9.94 -33.97 -9.81
CA ASP A 139 9.74 -35.00 -8.79
C ASP A 139 8.80 -36.10 -9.32
N ILE A 140 9.33 -36.91 -10.23
CA ILE A 140 8.62 -38.04 -10.82
C ILE A 140 8.78 -39.27 -9.93
N PRO A 141 7.71 -40.07 -9.67
CA PRO A 141 7.81 -41.30 -8.88
C PRO A 141 8.96 -42.20 -9.34
N ALA A 142 9.77 -42.68 -8.39
CA ALA A 142 11.00 -43.41 -8.66
C ALA A 142 10.77 -44.69 -9.50
N ASP A 143 9.64 -45.38 -9.30
CA ASP A 143 9.21 -46.53 -10.10
C ASP A 143 8.99 -46.16 -11.58
N LEU A 144 8.37 -45.02 -11.85
CA LEU A 144 8.18 -44.52 -13.20
C LEU A 144 9.52 -44.09 -13.83
N VAL A 145 10.45 -43.53 -13.04
CA VAL A 145 11.80 -43.22 -13.51
C VAL A 145 12.56 -44.48 -13.90
N VAL A 146 12.48 -45.56 -13.11
CA VAL A 146 13.08 -46.86 -13.45
C VAL A 146 12.52 -47.38 -14.77
N GLN A 147 11.19 -47.40 -14.93
CA GLN A 147 10.54 -47.85 -16.16
C GLN A 147 11.00 -47.05 -17.38
N ARG A 148 11.03 -45.72 -17.28
CA ARG A 148 11.48 -44.84 -18.37
C ARG A 148 12.94 -45.08 -18.74
N ARG A 149 13.82 -45.28 -17.76
CA ARG A 149 15.25 -45.57 -18.01
C ARG A 149 15.45 -46.91 -18.72
N GLN A 150 14.65 -47.92 -18.40
CA GLN A 150 14.70 -49.23 -19.06
C GLN A 150 14.15 -49.18 -20.49
N ALA A 151 13.12 -48.36 -20.74
CA ALA A 151 12.50 -48.21 -22.05
C ALA A 151 13.29 -47.29 -23.02
N ASP A 152 14.16 -46.42 -22.52
CA ASP A 152 14.96 -45.49 -23.32
C ASP A 152 16.16 -46.21 -23.97
N LEU A 153 15.93 -46.75 -25.16
CA LEU A 153 16.96 -47.41 -25.97
C LEU A 153 17.94 -46.44 -26.64
N LEU A 154 17.62 -45.14 -26.69
CA LEU A 154 18.44 -44.12 -27.35
C LEU A 154 19.56 -43.60 -26.44
N ARG A 155 19.31 -43.55 -25.13
CA ARG A 155 20.30 -43.11 -24.13
C ARG A 155 20.49 -44.23 -23.09
N PRO A 156 21.35 -45.24 -23.33
CA PRO A 156 21.56 -46.33 -22.39
C PRO A 156 22.18 -45.79 -21.09
N ARG A 157 21.61 -46.22 -19.95
CA ARG A 157 22.05 -45.80 -18.61
C ARG A 157 22.29 -47.02 -17.75
N SER A 158 23.25 -46.94 -16.84
CA SER A 158 23.49 -48.00 -15.86
C SER A 158 22.20 -48.30 -15.07
N PRO A 159 21.92 -49.58 -14.77
CA PRO A 159 20.83 -49.95 -13.88
C PRO A 159 21.00 -49.26 -12.52
N VAL A 160 19.89 -48.79 -11.95
CA VAL A 160 19.86 -48.17 -10.63
C VAL A 160 18.59 -48.64 -9.91
N SER A 161 18.71 -48.98 -8.63
CA SER A 161 17.56 -49.40 -7.81
C SER A 161 16.54 -48.27 -7.58
N LYS A 162 15.30 -48.66 -7.29
CA LYS A 162 14.24 -47.71 -6.93
C LYS A 162 14.58 -46.98 -5.63
N GLU A 163 15.14 -47.71 -4.67
CA GLU A 163 15.54 -47.21 -3.36
C GLU A 163 16.62 -46.14 -3.49
N HIS A 164 17.63 -46.37 -4.34
CA HIS A 164 18.66 -45.37 -4.61
C HIS A 164 18.12 -44.14 -5.34
N LEU A 165 17.21 -44.31 -6.29
CA LEU A 165 16.56 -43.16 -6.94
C LEU A 165 15.78 -42.29 -5.96
N LEU A 166 15.03 -42.90 -5.04
CA LEU A 166 14.31 -42.17 -4.01
C LEU A 166 15.29 -41.40 -3.11
N LYS A 167 16.36 -42.06 -2.64
CA LYS A 167 17.43 -41.43 -1.85
C LYS A 167 18.06 -40.25 -2.59
N TRP A 168 18.32 -40.42 -3.89
CA TRP A 168 18.88 -39.38 -4.75
C TRP A 168 17.91 -38.19 -4.89
N GLN A 169 16.63 -38.43 -5.17
CA GLN A 169 15.64 -37.37 -5.29
C GLN A 169 15.49 -36.56 -4.00
N LEU A 170 15.48 -37.23 -2.84
CA LEU A 170 15.42 -36.55 -1.54
C LEU A 170 16.65 -35.67 -1.30
N ALA A 171 17.85 -36.18 -1.62
CA ALA A 171 19.08 -35.41 -1.49
C ALA A 171 19.13 -34.20 -2.44
N GLU A 172 18.76 -34.34 -3.72
CA GLU A 172 18.73 -33.19 -4.65
C GLU A 172 17.72 -32.14 -4.17
N LYS A 173 16.51 -32.54 -3.74
CA LYS A 173 15.49 -31.60 -3.25
C LYS A 173 15.96 -30.85 -1.99
N ALA A 174 16.52 -31.56 -1.02
CA ALA A 174 16.98 -30.95 0.23
C ALA A 174 18.09 -29.92 -0.03
N GLU A 175 19.09 -30.30 -0.84
CA GLU A 175 20.23 -29.43 -1.11
C GLU A 175 19.86 -28.26 -2.04
N LEU A 176 19.04 -28.49 -3.06
CA LEU A 176 18.53 -27.41 -3.92
C LEU A 176 17.69 -26.42 -3.13
N ARG A 177 16.77 -26.86 -2.26
CA ARG A 177 16.00 -25.95 -1.39
C ARG A 177 16.92 -25.08 -0.54
N ARG A 178 17.96 -25.68 0.06
CA ARG A 178 18.96 -24.97 0.87
C ARG A 178 19.71 -23.94 0.03
N LEU A 179 20.29 -24.34 -1.10
CA LEU A 179 21.07 -23.47 -1.98
C LEU A 179 20.23 -22.34 -2.57
N CYS A 180 19.02 -22.64 -3.01
CA CYS A 180 18.11 -21.64 -3.59
C CYS A 180 17.79 -20.53 -2.56
N SER A 181 17.46 -20.92 -1.32
CA SER A 181 17.19 -19.94 -0.25
C SER A 181 18.40 -19.05 0.10
N GLN A 182 19.62 -19.55 -0.09
CA GLN A 182 20.84 -18.80 0.19
C GLN A 182 21.26 -17.86 -0.94
N ASN A 183 20.73 -18.06 -2.15
CA ASN A 183 21.17 -17.36 -3.36
C ASN A 183 20.01 -16.62 -4.07
N GLU A 184 18.89 -16.37 -3.37
CA GLU A 184 17.73 -15.65 -3.90
C GLU A 184 17.14 -16.29 -5.18
N ILE A 185 17.17 -17.62 -5.24
CA ILE A 185 16.60 -18.40 -6.34
C ILE A 185 15.25 -18.95 -5.89
N LEU A 186 14.21 -18.77 -6.69
CA LEU A 186 12.89 -19.34 -6.43
C LEU A 186 12.89 -20.84 -6.79
N PHE A 187 12.55 -21.70 -5.84
CA PHE A 187 12.52 -23.15 -6.01
C PHE A 187 11.09 -23.67 -6.06
N PHE A 188 10.80 -24.56 -7.01
CA PHE A 188 9.49 -25.21 -7.11
C PHE A 188 9.61 -26.69 -7.48
N VAL A 189 8.83 -27.54 -6.81
CA VAL A 189 8.75 -28.98 -7.06
C VAL A 189 7.59 -29.32 -8.00
N LEU A 190 7.93 -29.80 -9.20
CA LEU A 190 6.99 -30.32 -10.18
C LEU A 190 6.68 -31.79 -9.92
N SER A 191 5.52 -32.06 -9.32
CA SER A 191 4.98 -33.42 -9.22
C SER A 191 4.40 -33.93 -10.56
N SER A 192 4.18 -35.23 -10.68
CA SER A 192 3.56 -35.85 -11.86
C SER A 192 2.12 -35.40 -12.15
N GLN A 193 1.49 -34.64 -11.25
CA GLN A 193 0.14 -34.10 -11.43
C GLN A 193 0.14 -32.81 -12.25
N HIS A 194 1.29 -32.14 -12.37
CA HIS A 194 1.41 -30.90 -13.13
C HIS A 194 1.49 -31.20 -14.64
N SER A 195 0.55 -30.65 -15.40
CA SER A 195 0.58 -30.71 -16.86
C SER A 195 1.61 -29.73 -17.44
N THR A 196 2.02 -29.95 -18.69
CA THR A 196 2.83 -29.00 -19.45
C THR A 196 2.18 -27.61 -19.49
N SER A 197 0.87 -27.54 -19.65
CA SER A 197 0.14 -26.26 -19.63
C SER A 197 0.27 -25.52 -18.30
N THR A 198 0.36 -26.25 -17.19
CA THR A 198 0.60 -25.66 -15.85
C THR A 198 1.99 -25.04 -15.79
N VAL A 199 3.02 -25.77 -16.23
CA VAL A 199 4.40 -25.27 -16.28
C VAL A 199 4.52 -24.06 -17.22
N SER A 200 3.88 -24.12 -18.38
CA SER A 200 3.79 -22.99 -19.32
C SER A 200 3.13 -21.77 -18.67
N GLY A 201 2.07 -21.96 -17.88
CA GLY A 201 1.43 -20.89 -17.10
C GLY A 201 2.38 -20.24 -16.09
N MET A 202 3.14 -21.06 -15.35
CA MET A 202 4.14 -20.58 -14.39
C MET A 202 5.27 -19.79 -15.05
N LEU A 203 5.80 -20.28 -16.18
CA LEU A 203 6.85 -19.58 -16.92
C LEU A 203 6.39 -18.22 -17.46
N ARG A 204 5.14 -18.13 -17.93
CA ARG A 204 4.52 -16.83 -18.31
C ARG A 204 4.36 -15.91 -17.10
N HIS A 205 3.99 -16.46 -15.94
CA HIS A 205 3.90 -15.70 -14.71
C HIS A 205 5.25 -15.13 -14.31
N PHE A 206 6.31 -15.94 -14.23
CA PHE A 206 7.66 -15.49 -13.86
C PHE A 206 8.15 -14.33 -14.72
N ARG A 207 7.88 -14.37 -16.04
CA ARG A 207 8.23 -13.28 -16.96
C ARG A 207 7.62 -11.93 -16.56
N GLN A 208 6.39 -11.93 -16.04
CA GLN A 208 5.65 -10.72 -15.70
C GLN A 208 5.86 -10.29 -14.25
N ASP A 209 6.47 -11.14 -13.43
CA ASP A 209 6.44 -11.06 -11.97
C ASP A 209 7.47 -10.07 -11.39
N THR A 210 7.42 -8.84 -11.90
CA THR A 210 8.23 -7.70 -11.42
C THR A 210 7.57 -7.02 -10.22
N ASN A 211 8.34 -6.26 -9.46
CA ASN A 211 7.82 -5.53 -8.30
C ASN A 211 6.87 -4.40 -8.70
N GLU A 212 7.16 -3.72 -9.81
CA GLU A 212 6.31 -2.67 -10.38
C GLU A 212 4.97 -3.23 -10.85
N TYR A 213 4.99 -4.35 -11.58
CA TYR A 213 3.76 -5.00 -12.03
C TYR A 213 2.94 -5.52 -10.85
N ASN A 214 3.60 -6.13 -9.85
CA ASN A 214 2.97 -6.57 -8.62
C ASN A 214 2.23 -5.42 -7.90
N LEU A 215 2.92 -4.29 -7.71
CA LEU A 215 2.34 -3.11 -7.08
C LEU A 215 1.18 -2.54 -7.90
N GLN A 216 1.31 -2.46 -9.23
CA GLN A 216 0.25 -2.00 -10.11
C GLN A 216 -1.02 -2.85 -9.95
N ARG A 217 -0.88 -4.17 -9.93
CA ARG A 217 -2.00 -5.12 -9.75
C ARG A 217 -2.69 -4.92 -8.39
N ALA A 218 -1.91 -4.81 -7.32
CA ALA A 218 -2.44 -4.55 -5.98
C ALA A 218 -3.16 -3.18 -5.89
N ALA A 219 -2.59 -2.15 -6.52
CA ALA A 219 -3.17 -0.81 -6.57
C ALA A 219 -4.48 -0.77 -7.37
N THR A 220 -4.54 -1.44 -8.53
CA THR A 220 -5.78 -1.59 -9.30
C THR A 220 -6.86 -2.29 -8.48
N ARG A 221 -6.51 -3.34 -7.74
CA ARG A 221 -7.45 -4.03 -6.85
C ARG A 221 -7.99 -3.10 -5.76
N LEU A 222 -7.15 -2.23 -5.20
CA LEU A 222 -7.58 -1.23 -4.22
C LEU A 222 -8.52 -0.18 -4.84
N ASP A 223 -8.21 0.29 -6.05
CA ASP A 223 -9.06 1.26 -6.75
C ASP A 223 -10.45 0.70 -7.00
N GLU A 224 -10.56 -0.58 -7.39
CA GLU A 224 -11.85 -1.26 -7.55
C GLU A 224 -12.66 -1.28 -6.24
N VAL A 225 -11.99 -1.48 -5.09
CA VAL A 225 -12.65 -1.47 -3.78
C VAL A 225 -13.21 -0.08 -3.47
N VAL A 226 -12.43 0.98 -3.68
CA VAL A 226 -12.88 2.37 -3.47
C VAL A 226 -14.00 2.74 -4.43
N LEU A 227 -13.92 2.34 -5.71
CA LEU A 227 -14.95 2.60 -6.72
C LEU A 227 -16.28 1.89 -6.42
N LYS A 228 -16.24 0.71 -5.81
CA LYS A 228 -17.44 -0.03 -5.40
C LYS A 228 -18.13 0.58 -4.17
N ALA A 229 -17.41 1.33 -3.36
CA ALA A 229 -17.94 1.97 -2.17
C ALA A 229 -19.02 3.00 -2.55
N ARG A 230 -20.27 2.75 -2.17
CA ARG A 230 -21.40 3.64 -2.45
C ARG A 230 -21.32 4.87 -1.55
N GLY A 231 -21.62 6.04 -2.10
CA GLY A 231 -21.81 7.27 -1.30
C GLY A 231 -20.55 8.10 -1.06
N GLY A 232 -19.43 7.79 -1.72
CA GLY A 232 -18.20 8.57 -1.65
C GLY A 232 -17.52 8.42 -0.29
N PRO A 233 -16.66 7.41 -0.10
CA PRO A 233 -15.98 7.23 1.18
C PRO A 233 -15.14 8.46 1.53
N GLU A 234 -15.12 8.79 2.82
CA GLU A 234 -14.36 9.90 3.41
C GLU A 234 -13.22 9.34 4.29
N THR A 235 -13.48 8.21 4.95
CA THR A 235 -12.56 7.52 5.84
C THR A 235 -12.39 6.06 5.42
N VAL A 236 -11.17 5.53 5.54
CA VAL A 236 -10.87 4.11 5.31
C VAL A 236 -10.08 3.53 6.48
N LEU A 237 -10.49 2.35 6.94
CA LEU A 237 -9.71 1.51 7.84
C LEU A 237 -8.94 0.50 7.01
N VAL A 238 -7.62 0.50 7.16
CA VAL A 238 -6.70 -0.48 6.59
C VAL A 238 -6.25 -1.38 7.72
N LEU A 239 -6.65 -2.64 7.63
CA LEU A 239 -6.47 -3.63 8.69
C LEU A 239 -5.49 -4.69 8.20
N ASP A 240 -4.40 -4.90 8.93
CA ASP A 240 -3.73 -6.20 8.82
C ASP A 240 -4.64 -7.30 9.39
N ALA A 241 -4.34 -8.57 9.09
CA ALA A 241 -5.23 -9.68 9.34
C ALA A 241 -4.74 -10.57 10.50
N ASP A 242 -3.78 -11.46 10.24
CA ASP A 242 -3.22 -12.38 11.25
C ASP A 242 -2.65 -11.59 12.42
N LYS A 243 -2.91 -12.04 13.66
CA LYS A 243 -2.50 -11.37 14.92
C LYS A 243 -3.02 -9.93 15.14
N THR A 244 -3.68 -9.34 14.15
CA THR A 244 -4.34 -8.03 14.22
C THR A 244 -5.84 -8.18 14.44
N LEU A 245 -6.55 -8.89 13.55
CA LEU A 245 -8.00 -9.13 13.67
C LEU A 245 -8.34 -10.33 14.54
N ALA A 246 -7.42 -11.28 14.67
CA ALA A 246 -7.55 -12.46 15.50
C ALA A 246 -6.18 -12.79 16.12
N ALA A 247 -6.13 -13.54 17.23
CA ALA A 247 -4.86 -13.86 17.89
C ALA A 247 -4.02 -14.89 17.09
N GLU A 248 -4.68 -15.62 16.20
CA GLU A 248 -4.12 -16.72 15.43
C GLU A 248 -3.29 -16.25 14.22
N ASP A 249 -2.28 -17.05 13.89
CA ASP A 249 -1.51 -16.98 12.66
C ASP A 249 -2.08 -18.02 11.68
N THR A 250 -2.83 -17.55 10.68
CA THR A 250 -3.60 -18.43 9.80
C THR A 250 -2.71 -19.20 8.85
N GLY A 251 -1.55 -18.64 8.47
CA GLY A 251 -0.51 -19.35 7.72
C GLY A 251 -0.01 -20.58 8.48
N THR A 252 0.29 -20.43 9.77
CA THR A 252 0.73 -21.52 10.64
C THR A 252 -0.36 -22.57 10.83
N LEU A 253 -1.62 -22.15 11.02
CA LEU A 253 -2.76 -23.07 11.12
C LEU A 253 -2.98 -23.86 9.82
N PHE A 254 -2.84 -23.21 8.67
CA PHE A 254 -2.94 -23.86 7.37
C PHE A 254 -1.90 -24.97 7.23
N TRP A 255 -0.63 -24.67 7.50
CA TRP A 255 0.44 -25.67 7.36
C TRP A 255 0.30 -26.82 8.36
N ARG A 256 -0.19 -26.56 9.58
CA ARG A 256 -0.53 -27.61 10.54
C ARG A 256 -1.59 -28.56 9.97
N LYS A 257 -2.68 -28.02 9.42
CA LYS A 257 -3.73 -28.84 8.78
C LYS A 257 -3.21 -29.61 7.58
N ALA A 258 -2.37 -28.99 6.75
CA ALA A 258 -1.76 -29.65 5.60
C ALA A 258 -0.95 -30.88 6.04
N THR A 259 -0.13 -30.74 7.09
CA THR A 259 0.66 -31.86 7.65
C THR A 259 -0.18 -32.95 8.30
N GLU A 260 -1.34 -32.62 8.88
CA GLU A 260 -2.27 -33.60 9.47
C GLU A 260 -3.04 -34.39 8.37
N SER A 261 -3.34 -33.74 7.24
CA SER A 261 -4.09 -34.33 6.13
C SER A 261 -3.25 -35.24 5.23
N LEU A 262 -1.94 -34.99 5.15
CA LEU A 262 -0.97 -35.79 4.41
C LEU A 262 -0.40 -36.84 5.37
N TYR A 263 -1.03 -38.02 5.41
CA TYR A 263 -0.61 -39.19 6.19
C TYR A 263 0.92 -39.31 6.36
N ALA A 264 1.39 -39.18 7.61
CA ALA A 264 2.58 -39.76 8.27
C ALA A 264 3.95 -39.89 7.56
N GLU A 265 4.11 -39.52 6.28
CA GLU A 265 5.33 -39.72 5.47
C GLU A 265 5.96 -38.40 4.98
N SER A 266 5.39 -37.25 5.33
CA SER A 266 6.01 -35.94 5.06
C SER A 266 7.11 -35.63 6.07
N GLU A 267 8.37 -35.60 5.62
CA GLU A 267 9.57 -35.20 6.40
C GLU A 267 9.55 -33.75 6.91
N VAL A 268 8.59 -32.92 6.49
CA VAL A 268 8.47 -31.53 6.94
C VAL A 268 7.76 -31.48 8.29
N LYS A 269 8.53 -31.61 9.38
CA LYS A 269 8.04 -31.28 10.73
C LYS A 269 7.97 -29.76 10.88
N GLY A 270 6.75 -29.22 10.94
CA GLY A 270 6.49 -27.80 11.25
C GLY A 270 6.06 -26.95 10.04
N CYS A 271 6.02 -25.63 10.23
CA CYS A 271 5.60 -24.68 9.21
C CYS A 271 6.78 -24.30 8.28
N PRO A 272 6.76 -24.65 6.98
CA PRO A 272 7.87 -24.35 6.07
C PRO A 272 8.11 -22.84 5.91
N LEU A 273 7.10 -22.01 6.14
CA LEU A 273 7.26 -20.55 6.14
C LEU A 273 8.17 -20.06 7.26
N THR A 274 8.21 -20.74 8.40
CA THR A 274 9.14 -20.38 9.48
C THR A 274 10.59 -20.53 9.01
N ALA A 275 10.91 -21.64 8.33
CA ALA A 275 12.23 -21.85 7.77
C ALA A 275 12.55 -20.83 6.66
N LEU A 276 11.57 -20.51 5.82
CA LEU A 276 11.71 -19.54 4.74
C LEU A 276 12.01 -18.12 5.26
N PHE A 277 11.19 -17.59 6.15
CA PHE A 277 11.35 -16.21 6.67
C PHE A 277 12.51 -16.09 7.68
N SER A 278 12.99 -17.21 8.23
CA SER A 278 14.21 -17.25 9.06
C SER A 278 15.49 -17.46 8.24
N SER A 279 15.38 -17.72 6.94
CA SER A 279 16.51 -17.83 6.03
C SER A 279 17.11 -16.44 5.72
N PRO A 280 18.25 -16.36 5.01
CA PRO A 280 18.80 -15.08 4.55
C PRO A 280 17.82 -14.23 3.72
N LEU A 281 16.79 -14.84 3.11
CA LEU A 281 15.75 -14.10 2.39
C LEU A 281 14.92 -13.19 3.30
N GLY A 282 14.86 -13.46 4.61
CA GLY A 282 14.06 -12.70 5.56
C GLY A 282 12.63 -12.49 5.05
N TYR A 283 12.12 -11.27 5.20
CA TYR A 283 10.82 -10.83 4.65
C TYR A 283 10.97 -10.04 3.33
N SER A 284 11.86 -10.50 2.44
CA SER A 284 12.02 -9.93 1.10
C SER A 284 10.85 -10.28 0.17
N ASP A 285 10.70 -9.53 -0.93
CA ASP A 285 9.72 -9.86 -1.98
C ASP A 285 9.93 -11.28 -2.52
N THR A 286 11.20 -11.70 -2.70
CA THR A 286 11.57 -13.07 -3.10
C THR A 286 11.05 -14.11 -2.12
N ALA A 287 11.13 -13.86 -0.80
CA ALA A 287 10.57 -14.77 0.20
C ALA A 287 9.04 -14.89 0.06
N PHE A 288 8.33 -13.79 -0.16
CA PHE A 288 6.88 -13.83 -0.35
C PHE A 288 6.47 -14.55 -1.65
N ARG A 289 7.25 -14.40 -2.73
CA ARG A 289 7.06 -15.19 -3.97
C ARG A 289 7.30 -16.68 -3.73
N GLN A 290 8.35 -17.02 -2.99
CA GLN A 290 8.63 -18.40 -2.60
C GLN A 290 7.51 -19.00 -1.74
N ALA A 291 6.88 -18.21 -0.87
CA ALA A 291 5.74 -18.66 -0.07
C ALA A 291 4.55 -19.06 -0.95
N VAL A 292 4.25 -18.29 -2.00
CA VAL A 292 3.22 -18.64 -2.99
C VAL A 292 3.54 -19.98 -3.66
N LEU A 293 4.78 -20.19 -4.07
CA LEU A 293 5.21 -21.46 -4.67
C LEU A 293 5.04 -22.65 -3.71
N LEU A 294 5.35 -22.48 -2.42
CA LEU A 294 5.11 -23.53 -1.43
C LEU A 294 3.61 -23.87 -1.29
N TYR A 295 2.74 -22.87 -1.38
CA TYR A 295 1.29 -23.10 -1.38
C TYR A 295 0.80 -23.81 -2.64
N GLU A 296 1.40 -23.53 -3.80
CA GLU A 296 1.14 -24.27 -5.05
C GLU A 296 1.59 -25.74 -4.94
N GLU A 297 2.73 -26.02 -4.29
CA GLU A 297 3.27 -27.38 -4.13
C GLU A 297 2.39 -28.28 -3.27
N ILE A 298 1.82 -27.75 -2.18
CA ILE A 298 1.24 -28.60 -1.13
C ILE A 298 -0.15 -29.16 -1.47
N ALA A 299 -0.90 -28.47 -2.33
CA ALA A 299 -2.30 -28.80 -2.55
C ALA A 299 -2.81 -28.29 -3.91
N CYS A 300 -3.65 -29.10 -4.55
CA CYS A 300 -4.44 -28.63 -5.68
C CYS A 300 -5.50 -27.61 -5.22
N GLU A 301 -6.11 -26.88 -6.16
CA GLU A 301 -7.08 -25.82 -5.87
C GLU A 301 -8.21 -26.26 -4.93
N LYS A 302 -8.79 -27.45 -5.17
CA LYS A 302 -9.89 -27.98 -4.33
C LYS A 302 -9.43 -28.31 -2.90
N GLN A 303 -8.24 -28.91 -2.77
CA GLN A 303 -7.68 -29.23 -1.45
C GLN A 303 -7.30 -27.96 -0.69
N PHE A 304 -6.73 -26.98 -1.40
CA PHE A 304 -6.37 -25.68 -0.85
C PHE A 304 -7.59 -24.93 -0.32
N ASP A 305 -8.68 -24.87 -1.09
CA ASP A 305 -9.94 -24.23 -0.66
C ASP A 305 -10.54 -24.94 0.57
N ALA A 306 -10.57 -26.27 0.58
CA ALA A 306 -11.08 -27.05 1.72
C ALA A 306 -10.26 -26.84 3.00
N MET A 307 -8.92 -26.76 2.88
CA MET A 307 -8.05 -26.40 4.01
C MET A 307 -8.31 -24.98 4.48
N CYS A 308 -8.45 -24.02 3.57
CA CYS A 308 -8.77 -22.63 3.92
C CYS A 308 -10.11 -22.53 4.67
N GLU A 309 -11.12 -23.29 4.25
CA GLU A 309 -12.42 -23.38 4.94
C GLU A 309 -12.28 -23.94 6.37
N ALA A 310 -11.51 -25.03 6.51
CA ALA A 310 -11.27 -25.65 7.80
C ALA A 310 -10.48 -24.72 8.75
N VAL A 311 -9.51 -23.95 8.25
CA VAL A 311 -8.80 -22.94 9.05
C VAL A 311 -9.74 -21.81 9.42
N ALA A 312 -10.47 -21.24 8.45
CA ALA A 312 -11.39 -20.12 8.69
C ALA A 312 -12.43 -20.44 9.77
N SER A 313 -12.93 -21.68 9.80
CA SER A 313 -13.90 -22.16 10.80
C SER A 313 -13.31 -22.28 12.21
N SER A 314 -11.97 -22.30 12.34
CA SER A 314 -11.25 -22.40 13.62
C SER A 314 -10.73 -21.05 14.14
N VAL A 315 -10.80 -19.99 13.33
CA VAL A 315 -10.30 -18.65 13.69
C VAL A 315 -11.38 -17.87 14.42
N THR A 316 -11.04 -17.30 15.57
CA THR A 316 -11.95 -16.42 16.32
C THR A 316 -11.49 -14.97 16.25
N MET A 317 -12.20 -14.17 15.46
CA MET A 317 -11.93 -12.73 15.35
C MET A 317 -12.21 -12.02 16.70
N HIS A 318 -11.39 -11.04 17.04
CA HIS A 318 -11.55 -10.24 18.24
C HIS A 318 -12.93 -9.53 18.25
N PRO A 319 -13.75 -9.73 19.30
CA PRO A 319 -15.10 -9.14 19.38
C PRO A 319 -15.12 -7.61 19.21
N GLU A 320 -14.06 -6.92 19.63
CA GLU A 320 -13.89 -5.49 19.50
C GLU A 320 -13.85 -5.04 18.03
N PHE A 321 -13.12 -5.78 17.18
CA PHE A 321 -13.09 -5.51 15.74
C PHE A 321 -14.40 -5.89 15.07
N VAL A 322 -15.03 -7.01 15.47
CA VAL A 322 -16.36 -7.38 14.96
C VAL A 322 -17.37 -6.28 15.22
N THR A 323 -17.42 -5.76 16.45
CA THR A 323 -18.32 -4.67 16.85
C THR A 323 -18.03 -3.38 16.06
N LEU A 324 -16.76 -3.01 15.91
CA LEU A 324 -16.36 -1.82 15.15
C LEU A 324 -16.78 -1.93 13.68
N LEU A 325 -16.53 -3.07 13.04
CA LEU A 325 -16.86 -3.29 11.63
C LEU A 325 -18.36 -3.37 11.37
N GLN A 326 -19.14 -3.92 12.31
CA GLN A 326 -20.59 -3.89 12.26
C GLN A 326 -21.12 -2.46 12.31
N ARG A 327 -20.57 -1.59 13.18
CA ARG A 327 -20.94 -0.16 13.20
C ARG A 327 -20.54 0.55 11.90
N ILE A 328 -19.35 0.29 11.37
CA ILE A 328 -18.90 0.87 10.09
C ILE A 328 -19.84 0.47 8.95
N ALA A 329 -20.37 -0.76 8.96
CA ALA A 329 -21.31 -1.25 7.95
C ALA A 329 -22.59 -0.39 7.83
N GLU A 330 -22.95 0.35 8.87
CA GLU A 330 -24.13 1.22 8.92
C GLU A 330 -23.88 2.59 8.25
N HIS A 331 -22.63 2.87 7.85
CA HIS A 331 -22.20 4.18 7.37
C HIS A 331 -21.53 4.11 5.99
N ASN A 332 -22.13 4.77 5.00
CA ASN A 332 -21.61 4.77 3.62
C ASN A 332 -20.34 5.61 3.40
N HIS A 333 -19.96 6.46 4.35
CA HIS A 333 -18.78 7.33 4.25
C HIS A 333 -17.52 6.74 4.89
N VAL A 334 -17.62 5.54 5.46
CA VAL A 334 -16.48 4.82 6.03
C VAL A 334 -16.41 3.45 5.39
N ILE A 335 -15.23 3.06 4.93
CA ILE A 335 -14.99 1.71 4.42
C ILE A 335 -13.88 1.02 5.20
N ALA A 336 -13.86 -0.31 5.16
CA ALA A 336 -12.80 -1.11 5.76
C ALA A 336 -12.24 -2.08 4.71
N VAL A 337 -10.91 -2.20 4.71
CA VAL A 337 -10.17 -3.08 3.82
C VAL A 337 -9.14 -3.85 4.63
N VAL A 338 -9.15 -5.17 4.51
CA VAL A 338 -8.08 -6.01 5.04
C VAL A 338 -6.97 -6.07 4.01
N VAL A 339 -5.75 -5.71 4.40
CA VAL A 339 -4.55 -5.81 3.56
C VAL A 339 -3.57 -6.75 4.25
N THR A 340 -3.42 -7.97 3.71
CA THR A 340 -2.68 -9.05 4.40
C THR A 340 -1.55 -9.61 3.55
N CYS A 341 -0.40 -9.85 4.17
CA CYS A 341 0.69 -10.63 3.57
C CYS A 341 0.43 -12.15 3.61
N GLY A 342 -0.60 -12.57 4.36
CA GLY A 342 -1.01 -13.97 4.52
C GLY A 342 -2.02 -14.42 3.46
N LEU A 343 -2.75 -15.49 3.79
CA LEU A 343 -3.68 -16.15 2.87
C LEU A 343 -5.00 -15.38 2.75
N ARG A 344 -5.20 -14.68 1.62
CA ARG A 344 -6.43 -13.92 1.32
C ARG A 344 -7.69 -14.74 1.50
N LEU A 345 -7.70 -15.97 0.97
CA LEU A 345 -8.89 -16.82 0.91
C LEU A 345 -9.41 -17.19 2.30
N ILE A 346 -8.52 -17.38 3.27
CA ILE A 346 -8.91 -17.65 4.67
C ILE A 346 -9.68 -16.46 5.23
N TRP A 347 -9.14 -15.25 5.09
CA TRP A 347 -9.77 -14.04 5.61
C TRP A 347 -11.09 -13.68 4.92
N VAL A 348 -11.20 -13.95 3.62
CA VAL A 348 -12.49 -13.84 2.91
C VAL A 348 -13.53 -14.78 3.54
N LYS A 349 -13.16 -16.01 3.89
CA LYS A 349 -14.05 -16.99 4.50
C LYS A 349 -14.38 -16.64 5.96
N VAL A 350 -13.40 -16.18 6.75
CA VAL A 350 -13.62 -15.69 8.14
C VAL A 350 -14.64 -14.55 8.15
N LEU A 351 -14.45 -13.53 7.31
CA LEU A 351 -15.38 -12.40 7.21
C LEU A 351 -16.75 -12.83 6.70
N LYS A 352 -16.83 -13.84 5.83
CA LYS A 352 -18.10 -14.40 5.35
C LYS A 352 -18.87 -15.11 6.46
N LEU A 353 -18.21 -15.89 7.32
CA LEU A 353 -18.84 -16.56 8.47
C LEU A 353 -19.44 -15.55 9.45
N LEU A 354 -18.84 -14.36 9.57
CA LEU A 354 -19.32 -13.27 10.42
C LEU A 354 -20.32 -12.33 9.74
N GLY A 355 -20.68 -12.58 8.47
CA GLY A 355 -21.58 -11.71 7.70
C GLY A 355 -20.97 -10.36 7.27
N LEU A 356 -19.66 -10.20 7.40
CA LEU A 356 -18.93 -8.94 7.13
C LEU A 356 -18.34 -8.87 5.71
N SER A 357 -18.37 -9.95 4.94
CA SER A 357 -17.76 -10.01 3.59
C SER A 357 -18.39 -9.08 2.55
N LYS A 358 -19.57 -8.49 2.83
CA LYS A 358 -20.19 -7.46 1.98
C LYS A 358 -19.69 -6.05 2.30
N VAL A 359 -19.09 -5.87 3.47
CA VAL A 359 -18.69 -4.57 4.04
C VAL A 359 -17.17 -4.41 3.96
N VAL A 360 -16.45 -5.52 4.16
CA VAL A 360 -15.00 -5.54 4.26
C VAL A 360 -14.43 -6.35 3.10
N GLU A 361 -13.66 -5.68 2.24
CA GLU A 361 -12.92 -6.33 1.16
C GLU A 361 -11.55 -6.79 1.66
N VAL A 362 -11.01 -7.85 1.05
CA VAL A 362 -9.69 -8.39 1.39
C VAL A 362 -8.76 -8.29 0.19
N ILE A 363 -7.62 -7.62 0.39
CA ILE A 363 -6.50 -7.52 -0.52
C ILE A 363 -5.35 -8.35 0.07
N GLY A 364 -4.99 -9.41 -0.62
CA GLY A 364 -3.95 -10.35 -0.20
C GLY A 364 -3.67 -11.32 -1.34
N GLY A 365 -2.61 -12.11 -1.18
CA GLY A 365 -2.27 -13.19 -2.11
C GLY A 365 -2.54 -14.58 -1.53
N GLY A 366 -1.79 -15.56 -2.02
CA GLY A 366 -1.76 -16.92 -1.51
C GLY A 366 -1.49 -17.95 -2.60
N ARG A 367 -1.97 -17.71 -3.82
CA ARG A 367 -1.77 -18.54 -5.01
C ARG A 367 -1.33 -17.69 -6.19
N ILE A 368 -0.72 -18.31 -7.21
CA ILE A 368 -0.35 -17.63 -8.46
C ILE A 368 -1.59 -17.01 -9.12
N THR A 369 -2.74 -17.67 -9.00
CA THR A 369 -4.02 -17.20 -9.55
C THR A 369 -4.55 -15.92 -8.90
N ASP A 370 -4.09 -15.54 -7.70
CA ASP A 370 -4.41 -14.23 -7.10
C ASP A 370 -3.73 -13.08 -7.87
N GLY A 371 -2.63 -13.37 -8.57
CA GLY A 371 -1.98 -12.48 -9.54
C GLY A 371 -1.13 -11.36 -8.95
N PHE A 372 -0.94 -11.33 -7.63
CA PHE A 372 0.01 -10.47 -6.92
C PHE A 372 0.26 -11.00 -5.49
N ILE A 373 1.34 -10.53 -4.88
CA ILE A 373 1.68 -10.70 -3.47
C ILE A 373 1.58 -9.36 -2.74
N VAL A 374 1.33 -9.42 -1.43
CA VAL A 374 1.32 -8.26 -0.55
C VAL A 374 2.52 -8.37 0.38
N THR A 375 3.41 -7.40 0.30
CA THR A 375 4.60 -7.25 1.14
C THR A 375 4.50 -5.95 1.95
N PRO A 376 5.39 -5.70 2.92
CA PRO A 376 5.36 -4.46 3.71
C PRO A 376 5.38 -3.18 2.86
N SER A 377 6.17 -3.18 1.77
CA SER A 377 6.24 -2.05 0.83
C SER A 377 4.94 -1.88 0.04
N VAL A 378 4.30 -2.98 -0.38
CA VAL A 378 2.99 -2.94 -1.02
C VAL A 378 1.94 -2.38 -0.06
N LYS A 379 1.89 -2.84 1.20
CA LYS A 379 0.97 -2.30 2.21
C LYS A 379 1.11 -0.77 2.35
N ALA A 380 2.35 -0.28 2.48
CA ALA A 380 2.63 1.15 2.56
C ALA A 380 2.16 1.91 1.33
N ALA A 381 2.47 1.40 0.13
CA ALA A 381 2.07 2.02 -1.13
C ALA A 381 0.54 2.07 -1.30
N LEU A 382 -0.19 1.05 -0.84
CA LEU A 382 -1.66 1.06 -0.85
C LEU A 382 -2.22 2.12 0.11
N VAL A 383 -1.66 2.28 1.32
CA VAL A 383 -2.05 3.35 2.25
C VAL A 383 -1.74 4.73 1.67
N ALA A 384 -0.54 4.93 1.12
CA ALA A 384 -0.16 6.17 0.46
C ALA A 384 -1.11 6.49 -0.71
N ARG A 385 -1.50 5.49 -1.50
CA ARG A 385 -2.49 5.67 -2.58
C ARG A 385 -3.87 6.10 -2.05
N LEU A 386 -4.35 5.52 -0.96
CA LEU A 386 -5.61 5.95 -0.33
C LEU A 386 -5.56 7.41 0.14
N ARG A 387 -4.43 7.82 0.73
CA ARG A 387 -4.20 9.20 1.20
C ARG A 387 -4.01 10.18 0.06
N ASP A 388 -3.13 9.88 -0.89
CA ASP A 388 -2.60 10.86 -1.83
C ASP A 388 -3.39 10.90 -3.14
N PHE A 389 -3.92 9.76 -3.59
CA PHE A 389 -4.68 9.66 -4.84
C PHE A 389 -6.20 9.70 -4.59
N HIS A 390 -6.69 8.92 -3.61
CA HIS A 390 -8.13 8.91 -3.28
C HIS A 390 -8.52 10.00 -2.27
N HIS A 391 -7.54 10.65 -1.64
CA HIS A 391 -7.75 11.71 -0.64
C HIS A 391 -8.65 11.28 0.51
N LEU A 392 -8.49 10.05 0.98
CA LEU A 392 -9.24 9.48 2.11
C LEU A 392 -8.47 9.69 3.42
N TYR A 393 -9.20 9.85 4.51
CA TYR A 393 -8.62 9.80 5.85
C TYR A 393 -8.36 8.34 6.23
N VAL A 394 -7.10 7.98 6.46
CA VAL A 394 -6.68 6.58 6.63
C VAL A 394 -6.35 6.27 8.09
N TRP A 395 -6.99 5.22 8.61
CA TRP A 395 -6.60 4.54 9.84
C TRP A 395 -5.90 3.23 9.51
N ALA A 396 -4.70 2.99 10.02
CA ALA A 396 -3.98 1.73 9.85
C ALA A 396 -3.89 0.95 11.17
N PHE A 397 -4.10 -0.37 11.10
CA PHE A 397 -4.03 -1.28 12.23
C PHE A 397 -3.08 -2.43 11.90
N GLY A 398 -2.15 -2.74 12.81
CA GLY A 398 -1.22 -3.86 12.65
C GLY A 398 -0.57 -4.28 13.97
N ASP A 399 0.00 -5.48 14.00
CA ASP A 399 0.59 -6.10 15.19
C ASP A 399 2.10 -6.32 15.11
N SER A 400 2.71 -6.06 13.94
CA SER A 400 4.06 -6.51 13.60
C SER A 400 4.93 -5.45 12.93
N VAL A 401 6.22 -5.76 12.78
CA VAL A 401 7.19 -4.92 12.05
C VAL A 401 6.79 -4.74 10.57
N LEU A 402 6.10 -5.72 10.00
CA LEU A 402 5.66 -5.69 8.60
C LEU A 402 4.59 -4.62 8.34
N ASP A 403 3.96 -4.13 9.41
CA ASP A 403 2.86 -3.16 9.35
C ASP A 403 3.33 -1.74 9.64
N LEU A 404 4.54 -1.56 10.20
CA LEU A 404 5.11 -0.24 10.47
C LEU A 404 5.14 0.65 9.23
N PRO A 405 5.53 0.17 8.03
CA PRO A 405 5.50 1.00 6.83
C PRO A 405 4.11 1.54 6.50
N MET A 406 3.06 0.71 6.58
CA MET A 406 1.70 1.17 6.29
C MET A 406 1.12 2.07 7.39
N MET A 407 1.51 1.84 8.64
CA MET A 407 1.16 2.72 9.76
C MET A 407 1.85 4.08 9.66
N SER A 408 3.06 4.16 9.13
CA SER A 408 3.75 5.44 8.91
C SER A 408 3.11 6.27 7.80
N GLU A 409 2.47 5.65 6.82
CA GLU A 409 1.77 6.36 5.75
C GLU A 409 0.35 6.84 6.16
N ALA A 410 -0.22 6.27 7.21
CA ALA A 410 -1.59 6.56 7.65
C ALA A 410 -1.70 7.87 8.43
N HIS A 411 -2.92 8.44 8.49
CA HIS A 411 -3.19 9.61 9.31
C HIS A 411 -3.30 9.25 10.80
N GLN A 412 -3.77 8.04 11.09
CA GLN A 412 -3.91 7.47 12.43
C GLN A 412 -3.47 6.03 12.41
N SER A 413 -2.73 5.64 13.44
CA SER A 413 -2.11 4.31 13.49
C SER A 413 -2.37 3.66 14.84
N ILE A 414 -2.82 2.42 14.80
CA ILE A 414 -3.19 1.63 15.98
C ILE A 414 -2.37 0.34 15.98
N VAL A 415 -1.50 0.20 16.97
CA VAL A 415 -0.76 -1.02 17.23
C VAL A 415 -1.67 -1.97 18.01
N VAL A 416 -1.96 -3.12 17.42
CA VAL A 416 -2.68 -4.19 18.10
C VAL A 416 -1.69 -5.01 18.93
N VAL A 417 -1.96 -5.12 20.24
CA VAL A 417 -1.08 -5.78 21.19
C VAL A 417 -1.74 -7.03 21.73
N GLY A 418 -1.25 -8.17 21.24
CA GLY A 418 -1.58 -9.49 21.74
C GLY A 418 -0.85 -9.86 23.04
N GLU A 419 -1.07 -11.09 23.50
CA GLU A 419 -0.41 -11.65 24.68
C GLU A 419 1.11 -11.77 24.50
N GLU A 420 1.86 -11.55 25.59
CA GLU A 420 3.32 -11.40 25.55
C GLU A 420 4.06 -12.66 25.07
N ASN A 421 3.50 -13.84 25.31
CA ASN A 421 4.03 -15.13 24.89
C ASN A 421 3.84 -15.42 23.39
N THR A 422 2.87 -14.78 22.72
CA THR A 422 2.51 -15.05 21.31
C THR A 422 2.83 -13.91 20.35
N ARG A 423 2.92 -12.67 20.87
CA ARG A 423 3.21 -11.47 20.08
C ARG A 423 4.64 -11.44 19.54
N SER A 424 4.87 -10.70 18.45
CA SER A 424 6.20 -10.55 17.84
C SER A 424 7.23 -10.00 18.84
N LYS A 425 8.39 -10.65 18.94
CA LYS A 425 9.52 -10.24 19.80
C LYS A 425 10.42 -9.18 19.19
N THR A 426 10.36 -9.00 17.86
CA THR A 426 11.21 -8.06 17.12
C THR A 426 10.57 -6.69 16.98
N MET A 427 9.27 -6.56 17.27
CA MET A 427 8.54 -5.31 17.07
C MET A 427 8.94 -4.20 18.06
N ASP A 428 9.25 -4.51 19.32
CA ASP A 428 9.38 -3.46 20.34
C ASP A 428 10.49 -2.44 20.01
N ALA A 429 11.66 -2.93 19.58
CA ALA A 429 12.78 -2.07 19.16
C ALA A 429 12.46 -1.29 17.87
N ALA A 430 11.82 -1.94 16.89
CA ALA A 430 11.46 -1.31 15.63
C ALA A 430 10.39 -0.22 15.82
N LEU A 431 9.39 -0.50 16.65
CA LEU A 431 8.33 0.45 17.00
C LEU A 431 8.87 1.62 17.80
N LEU A 432 9.79 1.38 18.74
CA LEU A 432 10.46 2.45 19.48
C LEU A 432 11.22 3.38 18.54
N ASN A 433 11.99 2.83 17.60
CA ASN A 433 12.69 3.60 16.58
C ASN A 433 11.72 4.39 15.67
N ALA A 434 10.61 3.77 15.26
CA ALA A 434 9.60 4.44 14.45
C ALA A 434 8.98 5.65 15.17
N VAL A 435 8.69 5.51 16.47
CA VAL A 435 8.12 6.60 17.28
C VAL A 435 9.17 7.69 17.56
N ASP A 436 10.35 7.32 18.05
CA ASP A 436 11.35 8.29 18.54
C ASP A 436 12.12 8.98 17.41
N LEU A 437 12.42 8.27 16.32
CA LEU A 437 13.31 8.77 15.25
C LEU A 437 12.57 9.11 13.96
N GLN A 438 11.47 8.41 13.66
CA GLN A 438 10.74 8.57 12.40
C GLN A 438 9.42 9.35 12.57
N GLY A 439 9.06 9.71 13.80
CA GLY A 439 7.90 10.55 14.10
C GLY A 439 6.54 9.84 13.97
N LEU A 440 6.52 8.49 14.02
CA LEU A 440 5.28 7.72 14.00
C LEU A 440 4.41 8.09 15.21
N LYS A 441 3.22 8.65 14.94
CA LYS A 441 2.22 8.92 15.97
C LYS A 441 1.19 7.78 16.01
N ALA A 442 1.39 6.85 16.92
CA ALA A 442 0.51 5.71 17.09
C ALA A 442 -0.12 5.63 18.48
N ARG A 443 -1.18 4.84 18.61
CA ARG A 443 -1.78 4.39 19.87
C ARG A 443 -1.74 2.86 19.92
N GLN A 444 -1.96 2.27 21.09
CA GLN A 444 -2.05 0.81 21.23
C GLN A 444 -3.37 0.37 21.82
N VAL A 445 -3.91 -0.71 21.28
CA VAL A 445 -5.04 -1.46 21.84
C VAL A 445 -4.52 -2.79 22.39
N LEU A 446 -5.01 -3.18 23.56
CA LEU A 446 -4.64 -4.44 24.22
C LEU A 446 -5.74 -5.47 23.93
N LEU A 447 -5.44 -6.53 23.17
CA LEU A 447 -6.39 -7.58 22.80
C LEU A 447 -5.78 -8.96 23.12
N PRO A 448 -6.21 -9.65 24.20
CA PRO A 448 -7.24 -9.26 25.15
C PRO A 448 -6.79 -8.10 26.07
N SER A 449 -7.75 -7.45 26.74
CA SER A 449 -7.49 -6.30 27.64
C SER A 449 -6.52 -6.56 28.79
N ARG A 450 -6.26 -7.84 29.10
CA ARG A 450 -5.26 -8.28 30.09
C ARG A 450 -3.81 -8.28 29.59
N ALA A 451 -3.58 -8.08 28.28
CA ALA A 451 -2.23 -8.06 27.71
C ALA A 451 -1.41 -6.89 28.30
N SER A 452 -0.10 -7.08 28.40
CA SER A 452 0.82 -6.00 28.80
C SER A 452 1.03 -5.02 27.64
N PRO A 453 1.09 -3.69 27.87
CA PRO A 453 1.47 -2.74 26.83
C PRO A 453 2.84 -3.09 26.18
N ARG A 454 3.02 -2.80 24.88
CA ARG A 454 4.32 -2.99 24.21
C ARG A 454 5.34 -1.93 24.61
N LEU A 455 4.91 -0.67 24.60
CA LEU A 455 5.70 0.48 25.03
C LEU A 455 4.96 1.22 26.15
N SER A 456 5.68 2.13 26.81
CA SER A 456 5.10 3.01 27.85
C SER A 456 3.88 3.76 27.31
N THR A 457 2.84 3.88 28.14
CA THR A 457 1.57 4.55 27.78
C THR A 457 1.72 6.05 27.51
N THR A 458 2.85 6.65 27.87
CA THR A 458 3.22 8.02 27.49
C THR A 458 3.66 8.13 26.03
N LYS A 459 4.47 7.18 25.55
CA LYS A 459 4.95 7.12 24.15
C LYS A 459 3.91 6.54 23.21
N LEU A 460 3.16 5.54 23.67
CA LEU A 460 2.15 4.83 22.89
C LEU A 460 0.85 4.77 23.71
N PRO A 461 -0.02 5.80 23.62
CA PRO A 461 -1.21 5.90 24.45
C PRO A 461 -2.19 4.75 24.23
N LEU A 462 -2.93 4.39 25.28
CA LEU A 462 -3.94 3.34 25.22
C LEU A 462 -5.21 3.83 24.51
N VAL A 463 -5.86 2.92 23.79
CA VAL A 463 -7.16 3.14 23.16
C VAL A 463 -8.06 1.92 23.34
N GLN A 464 -9.35 2.17 23.46
CA GLN A 464 -10.39 1.12 23.49
C GLN A 464 -11.22 1.24 22.21
N LEU A 465 -11.22 0.19 21.39
CA LEU A 465 -11.92 0.20 20.09
C LEU A 465 -13.44 0.28 20.22
N THR A 466 -13.97 -0.13 21.38
CA THR A 466 -15.41 -0.12 21.70
C THR A 466 -15.86 1.14 22.43
N ALA A 467 -14.94 2.03 22.82
CA ALA A 467 -15.29 3.28 23.47
C ALA A 467 -15.96 4.24 22.48
N GLU A 468 -17.05 4.88 22.89
CA GLU A 468 -17.82 5.79 22.03
C GLU A 468 -16.95 6.91 21.44
N GLU A 469 -16.07 7.52 22.24
CA GLU A 469 -15.14 8.55 21.75
C GLU A 469 -14.28 8.06 20.58
N PHE A 470 -13.78 6.82 20.65
CA PHE A 470 -12.97 6.25 19.57
C PHE A 470 -13.84 5.97 18.34
N VAL A 471 -14.97 5.29 18.54
CA VAL A 471 -15.90 4.94 17.45
C VAL A 471 -16.38 6.20 16.75
N ASP A 472 -16.77 7.23 17.49
CA ASP A 472 -17.19 8.52 16.96
C ASP A 472 -16.06 9.21 16.19
N SER A 473 -14.80 9.07 16.61
CA SER A 473 -13.65 9.61 15.88
C SER A 473 -13.41 8.92 14.53
N VAL A 474 -13.74 7.63 14.44
CA VAL A 474 -13.63 6.82 13.21
C VAL A 474 -14.81 7.09 12.29
N LEU A 475 -16.03 7.09 12.84
CA LEU A 475 -17.28 7.37 12.14
C LEU A 475 -17.48 8.86 11.87
N HIS A 476 -16.58 9.71 12.38
CA HIS A 476 -16.62 11.13 12.17
C HIS A 476 -16.65 11.41 10.68
N ARG A 477 -17.80 11.94 10.28
CA ARG A 477 -18.07 12.54 8.99
C ARG A 477 -17.00 13.61 8.76
N ARG A 478 -16.04 13.34 7.87
CA ARG A 478 -15.04 14.30 7.39
C ARG A 478 -15.75 15.15 6.34
N ILE A 479 -16.83 15.80 6.76
CA ILE A 479 -17.66 16.54 5.83
C ILE A 479 -16.84 17.74 5.38
N HIS A 480 -16.51 17.74 4.10
CA HIS A 480 -16.31 18.96 3.33
C HIS A 480 -17.64 19.69 3.30
N GLN A 481 -17.97 20.34 4.43
CA GLN A 481 -19.27 20.96 4.63
C GLN A 481 -19.15 22.29 3.93
N LEU A 482 -19.53 22.33 2.65
CA LEU A 482 -20.05 23.57 2.09
C LEU A 482 -21.37 23.81 2.81
N LEU A 483 -21.32 24.54 3.92
CA LEU A 483 -22.52 25.03 4.58
C LEU A 483 -22.99 26.22 3.77
N ASP A 484 -23.98 25.98 2.92
CA ASP A 484 -24.61 27.01 2.11
C ASP A 484 -25.99 27.35 2.69
N SER A 485 -26.29 28.65 2.76
CA SER A 485 -27.57 29.19 3.15
C SER A 485 -28.60 29.31 2.00
N LEU A 486 -28.36 28.72 0.82
CA LEU A 486 -29.18 28.83 -0.39
C LEU A 486 -30.70 28.61 -0.17
N HIS A 487 -31.05 27.76 0.79
CA HIS A 487 -32.43 27.42 1.14
C HIS A 487 -33.11 28.40 2.12
N CYS A 488 -32.37 29.39 2.64
CA CYS A 488 -32.89 30.41 3.55
C CYS A 488 -33.32 31.66 2.79
N ASP A 489 -34.56 32.12 2.98
CA ASP A 489 -35.04 33.35 2.34
C ASP A 489 -34.24 34.60 2.75
N SER A 490 -33.65 34.60 3.95
CA SER A 490 -32.76 35.67 4.40
C SER A 490 -31.47 35.74 3.56
N ALA A 491 -30.91 34.59 3.20
CA ALA A 491 -29.74 34.54 2.33
C ALA A 491 -30.06 35.11 0.95
N LYS A 492 -31.26 34.83 0.40
CA LYS A 492 -31.75 35.39 -0.87
C LYS A 492 -31.77 36.92 -0.87
N LEU A 493 -32.23 37.53 0.21
CA LEU A 493 -32.23 38.99 0.37
C LEU A 493 -30.81 39.55 0.41
N LEU A 494 -29.92 38.94 1.20
CA LEU A 494 -28.54 39.37 1.33
C LEU A 494 -27.76 39.25 0.01
N MET A 495 -27.90 38.13 -0.71
CA MET A 495 -27.19 37.92 -1.98
C MET A 495 -27.70 38.79 -3.13
N THR A 496 -28.91 39.35 -3.02
CA THR A 496 -29.45 40.25 -4.05
C THR A 496 -28.66 41.55 -4.09
N LEU A 497 -28.41 42.16 -2.93
CA LEU A 497 -27.69 43.44 -2.84
C LEU A 497 -26.20 43.30 -3.20
N MET A 498 -25.58 42.14 -2.95
CA MET A 498 -24.18 41.89 -3.37
C MET A 498 -24.01 41.87 -4.90
N ARG A 499 -25.07 41.50 -5.63
CA ARG A 499 -25.08 41.33 -7.09
C ARG A 499 -25.62 42.53 -7.85
N ASP A 500 -26.33 43.41 -7.17
CA ASP A 500 -26.90 44.60 -7.78
C ASP A 500 -25.78 45.53 -8.28
N ALA A 501 -25.68 45.69 -9.60
CA ALA A 501 -24.67 46.53 -10.23
C ALA A 501 -24.81 48.03 -9.87
N SER A 502 -25.99 48.47 -9.41
CA SER A 502 -26.21 49.82 -8.91
C SER A 502 -25.59 50.06 -7.53
N VAL A 503 -25.23 49.00 -6.80
CA VAL A 503 -24.59 49.08 -5.48
C VAL A 503 -23.07 48.94 -5.61
N SER A 504 -22.33 49.94 -5.14
CA SER A 504 -20.87 50.00 -5.21
C SER A 504 -20.27 50.79 -4.03
N GLY A 505 -18.95 50.70 -3.85
CA GLY A 505 -18.21 51.49 -2.88
C GLY A 505 -18.64 51.22 -1.43
N PRO A 506 -18.80 52.27 -0.59
CA PRO A 506 -19.18 52.13 0.80
C PRO A 506 -20.47 51.34 1.03
N ALA A 507 -21.48 51.52 0.17
CA ALA A 507 -22.75 50.80 0.27
C ALA A 507 -22.57 49.30 0.05
N LEU A 508 -21.74 48.90 -0.93
CA LEU A 508 -21.45 47.49 -1.18
C LEU A 508 -20.63 46.87 -0.04
N ARG A 509 -19.67 47.60 0.53
CA ARG A 509 -18.90 47.13 1.71
C ARG A 509 -19.82 46.86 2.90
N GLU A 510 -20.82 47.70 3.12
CA GLU A 510 -21.80 47.50 4.19
C GLU A 510 -22.67 46.26 3.96
N VAL A 511 -23.06 45.98 2.71
CA VAL A 511 -23.75 44.73 2.37
C VAL A 511 -22.88 43.51 2.69
N HIS A 512 -21.60 43.54 2.31
CA HIS A 512 -20.65 42.46 2.64
C HIS A 512 -20.43 42.31 4.15
N ARG A 513 -20.38 43.42 4.90
CA ARG A 513 -20.33 43.40 6.37
C ARG A 513 -21.52 42.67 6.98
N ARG A 514 -22.73 43.00 6.55
CA ARG A 514 -23.96 42.32 7.01
C ARG A 514 -23.96 40.82 6.68
N VAL A 515 -23.45 40.45 5.52
CA VAL A 515 -23.29 39.04 5.10
C VAL A 515 -22.28 38.32 6.00
N GLY A 516 -21.12 38.93 6.25
CA GLY A 516 -20.11 38.38 7.15
C GLY A 516 -20.68 38.13 8.55
N TRP A 517 -21.41 39.10 9.10
CA TRP A 517 -22.07 38.97 10.39
C TRP A 517 -23.11 37.85 10.40
N TYR A 518 -23.96 37.77 9.37
CA TYR A 518 -24.96 36.71 9.23
C TYR A 518 -24.34 35.32 9.17
N LEU A 519 -23.30 35.11 8.35
CA LEU A 519 -22.63 33.83 8.24
C LEU A 519 -21.92 33.46 9.55
N ALA A 520 -21.34 34.45 10.24
CA ALA A 520 -20.69 34.26 11.53
C ALA A 520 -21.67 33.73 12.58
N ILE A 521 -22.76 34.45 12.86
CA ILE A 521 -23.71 34.05 13.92
C ILE A 521 -24.48 32.77 13.59
N THR A 522 -24.64 32.46 12.30
CA THR A 522 -25.41 31.28 11.85
C THR A 522 -24.58 30.01 11.93
N PHE A 523 -23.31 30.05 11.51
CA PHE A 523 -22.52 28.84 11.31
C PHE A 523 -21.37 28.68 12.29
N LEU A 524 -20.71 29.75 12.74
CA LEU A 524 -19.55 29.62 13.62
C LEU A 524 -19.89 29.04 15.00
N PRO A 525 -21.04 29.35 15.65
CA PRO A 525 -21.47 28.66 16.86
C PRO A 525 -21.73 27.17 16.66
N ALA A 526 -22.26 26.76 15.52
CA ALA A 526 -22.48 25.35 15.19
C ALA A 526 -21.15 24.60 14.95
N ILE A 527 -20.14 25.31 14.42
CA ILE A 527 -18.82 24.74 14.13
C ILE A 527 -17.93 24.68 15.39
N SER A 528 -17.91 25.75 16.18
CA SER A 528 -16.95 25.92 17.27
C SER A 528 -17.56 25.74 18.66
N GLY A 529 -18.88 25.78 18.79
CA GLY A 529 -19.58 25.76 20.08
C GLY A 529 -19.80 27.14 20.67
N LEU A 530 -20.58 27.18 21.76
CA LEU A 530 -20.80 28.36 22.59
C LEU A 530 -20.24 28.10 23.99
N GLU A 531 -19.71 29.14 24.63
CA GLU A 531 -19.32 29.11 26.04
C GLU A 531 -20.13 30.10 26.86
N GLN A 532 -20.40 29.71 28.11
CA GLN A 532 -21.00 30.61 29.10
C GLN A 532 -19.94 31.51 29.69
N HIS A 533 -20.28 32.78 29.90
CA HIS A 533 -19.44 33.72 30.62
C HIS A 533 -20.29 34.62 31.53
N PRO A 534 -19.73 35.08 32.67
CA PRO A 534 -20.47 35.95 33.58
C PRO A 534 -20.68 37.33 32.95
N ILE A 535 -21.92 37.81 32.97
CA ILE A 535 -22.30 39.17 32.58
C ILE A 535 -22.98 39.89 33.74
N ARG A 536 -22.85 41.22 33.79
CA ARG A 536 -23.64 42.04 34.72
C ARG A 536 -25.04 42.22 34.14
N HIS A 537 -26.04 41.65 34.80
CA HIS A 537 -27.44 41.88 34.48
C HIS A 537 -27.81 43.35 34.73
N VAL A 538 -28.77 43.89 33.98
CA VAL A 538 -29.25 45.28 34.14
C VAL A 538 -29.81 45.59 35.53
N GLN A 539 -30.15 44.56 36.31
CA GLN A 539 -30.60 44.66 37.70
C GLN A 539 -29.45 44.59 38.73
N GLY A 540 -28.19 44.63 38.30
CA GLY A 540 -27.01 44.73 39.18
C GLY A 540 -26.43 43.41 39.70
N HIS A 541 -27.06 42.26 39.42
CA HIS A 541 -26.51 40.93 39.76
C HIS A 541 -25.73 40.32 38.60
N ILE A 542 -24.93 39.29 38.87
CA ILE A 542 -24.22 38.53 37.83
C ILE A 542 -25.13 37.41 37.32
N THR A 543 -25.21 37.24 36.01
CA THR A 543 -25.90 36.13 35.33
C THR A 543 -25.04 35.57 34.21
N ASN A 544 -25.50 34.51 33.54
CA ASN A 544 -24.78 33.87 32.44
C ASN A 544 -25.16 34.52 31.10
N GLY A 545 -24.16 35.00 30.37
CA GLY A 545 -24.23 35.31 28.95
C GLY A 545 -23.55 34.22 28.13
N TYR A 546 -23.69 34.30 26.81
CA TYR A 546 -23.09 33.36 25.86
C TYR A 546 -22.21 34.11 24.87
N ARG A 547 -21.13 33.47 24.46
CA ARG A 547 -20.25 33.94 23.39
C ARG A 547 -19.65 32.74 22.64
N LEU A 548 -18.91 33.00 21.56
CA LEU A 548 -18.27 31.92 20.82
C LEU A 548 -17.26 31.19 21.71
N GLN A 549 -17.27 29.86 21.68
CA GLN A 549 -16.29 29.09 22.43
C GLN A 549 -14.87 29.41 21.93
N HIS A 550 -13.95 29.71 22.86
CA HIS A 550 -12.58 30.13 22.53
C HIS A 550 -12.49 31.38 21.65
N GLU A 551 -13.39 32.35 21.81
CA GLU A 551 -13.43 33.57 20.99
C GLU A 551 -12.09 34.34 20.99
N GLN A 552 -11.47 34.52 22.16
CA GLN A 552 -10.16 35.19 22.31
C GLN A 552 -9.00 34.43 21.65
N GLN A 553 -9.21 33.15 21.34
CA GLN A 553 -8.25 32.25 20.70
C GLN A 553 -8.71 31.93 19.26
N THR A 554 -9.50 32.82 18.67
CA THR A 554 -9.88 32.78 17.26
C THR A 554 -9.24 33.94 16.52
N SER A 555 -8.68 33.68 15.34
CA SER A 555 -8.13 34.72 14.45
C SER A 555 -8.94 34.83 13.16
N VAL A 556 -9.45 36.01 12.86
CA VAL A 556 -10.15 36.36 11.63
C VAL A 556 -9.17 36.99 10.65
N VAL A 557 -8.91 36.30 9.54
CA VAL A 557 -7.96 36.71 8.50
C VAL A 557 -8.72 37.18 7.27
N ALA A 558 -8.71 38.49 7.03
CA ALA A 558 -9.27 39.11 5.84
C ALA A 558 -8.33 38.90 4.65
N LEU A 559 -8.79 38.15 3.64
CA LEU A 559 -8.07 37.98 2.38
C LEU A 559 -8.24 39.25 1.54
N MET A 560 -7.19 40.03 1.44
CA MET A 560 -7.25 41.33 0.78
C MET A 560 -7.33 41.16 -0.75
N ARG A 561 -8.07 42.01 -1.46
CA ARG A 561 -8.92 43.11 -0.94
C ARG A 561 -10.38 42.70 -0.76
N GLY A 562 -10.82 41.65 -1.44
CA GLY A 562 -12.23 41.26 -1.53
C GLY A 562 -12.86 40.82 -0.21
N GLY A 563 -12.10 40.19 0.69
CA GLY A 563 -12.61 39.63 1.94
C GLY A 563 -12.88 40.64 3.06
N GLU A 564 -12.33 41.86 2.98
CA GLU A 564 -12.28 42.82 4.09
C GLU A 564 -13.67 43.17 4.65
N GLY A 565 -14.62 43.55 3.78
CA GLY A 565 -15.97 43.93 4.20
C GLY A 565 -16.67 42.81 4.99
N MET A 566 -16.57 41.57 4.52
CA MET A 566 -17.13 40.40 5.22
C MET A 566 -16.38 40.11 6.52
N ALA A 567 -15.06 40.20 6.53
CA ALA A 567 -14.25 39.96 7.73
C ALA A 567 -14.64 40.91 8.86
N PHE A 568 -14.88 42.19 8.55
CA PHE A 568 -15.40 43.13 9.55
C PHE A 568 -16.73 42.67 10.15
N GLY A 569 -17.65 42.15 9.34
CA GLY A 569 -18.91 41.61 9.84
C GLY A 569 -18.73 40.45 10.81
N ILE A 570 -17.76 39.57 10.56
CA ILE A 570 -17.42 38.46 11.45
C ILE A 570 -16.83 38.99 12.76
N ASN A 571 -15.98 40.02 12.70
CA ASN A 571 -15.42 40.64 13.89
C ASN A 571 -16.46 41.45 14.69
N ASP A 572 -17.45 42.06 14.03
CA ASP A 572 -18.59 42.69 14.69
C ASP A 572 -19.41 41.65 15.49
N ALA A 573 -19.50 40.41 15.01
CA ALA A 573 -20.14 39.31 15.73
C ALA A 573 -19.29 38.76 16.89
N PHE A 574 -17.96 38.75 16.72
CA PHE A 574 -17.00 38.17 17.65
C PHE A 574 -15.87 39.15 17.96
N PRO A 575 -16.14 40.19 18.79
CA PRO A 575 -15.23 41.31 19.01
C PRO A 575 -13.95 40.94 19.77
N LEU A 576 -13.90 39.77 20.43
CA LEU A 576 -12.71 39.30 21.13
C LEU A 576 -11.72 38.56 20.22
N ALA A 577 -12.15 38.20 19.00
CA ALA A 577 -11.29 37.51 18.04
C ALA A 577 -10.21 38.45 17.48
N MET A 578 -8.99 37.93 17.29
CA MET A 578 -7.91 38.66 16.66
C MET A 578 -8.26 38.98 15.20
N PHE A 579 -7.99 40.20 14.73
CA PHE A 579 -8.21 40.59 13.35
C PHE A 579 -6.90 40.76 12.58
N VAL A 580 -6.78 40.12 11.43
CA VAL A 580 -5.57 40.11 10.60
C VAL A 580 -5.92 40.49 9.17
N HIS A 581 -5.25 41.52 8.62
CA HIS A 581 -5.28 41.80 7.19
C HIS A 581 -4.17 41.02 6.50
N ALA A 582 -4.48 40.27 5.45
CA ALA A 582 -3.48 39.52 4.70
C ALA A 582 -3.66 39.68 3.20
N ASN A 583 -2.65 40.24 2.54
CA ASN A 583 -2.63 40.41 1.09
C ASN A 583 -2.00 39.20 0.38
N THR A 584 -1.08 38.53 1.06
CA THR A 584 -0.41 37.33 0.60
C THR A 584 -0.41 36.28 1.71
N PRO A 585 -0.27 34.98 1.39
CA PRO A 585 -0.19 33.93 2.41
C PRO A 585 0.85 34.23 3.50
N GLN A 586 2.02 34.77 3.10
CA GLN A 586 3.15 35.07 3.99
C GLN A 586 2.85 36.13 5.06
N ASP A 587 1.77 36.90 4.89
CA ASP A 587 1.31 37.84 5.91
C ASP A 587 0.71 37.11 7.13
N VAL A 588 0.30 35.83 6.98
CA VAL A 588 -0.03 34.97 8.10
C VAL A 588 1.26 34.43 8.73
N ARG A 589 1.60 34.96 9.91
CA ARG A 589 2.83 34.69 10.66
C ARG A 589 2.54 33.86 11.91
N LEU A 590 3.59 33.30 12.51
CA LEU A 590 3.49 32.41 13.67
C LEU A 590 2.63 32.99 14.81
N HIS A 591 2.78 34.27 15.14
CA HIS A 591 2.01 34.90 16.23
C HIS A 591 0.52 35.10 15.94
N HIS A 592 0.09 34.98 14.67
CA HIS A 592 -1.34 34.93 14.31
C HIS A 592 -1.96 33.54 14.52
N VAL A 593 -1.14 32.52 14.76
CA VAL A 593 -1.58 31.11 14.84
C VAL A 593 -1.25 30.48 16.19
N GLN A 594 -0.15 30.90 16.80
CA GLN A 594 0.31 30.39 18.09
C GLN A 594 -0.68 30.72 19.21
N GLY A 595 -1.10 29.68 19.94
CA GLY A 595 -2.08 29.82 21.03
C GLY A 595 -3.53 30.00 20.56
N GLN A 596 -3.79 29.93 19.25
CA GLN A 596 -5.12 29.99 18.67
C GLN A 596 -5.70 28.57 18.53
N HIS A 597 -7.03 28.45 18.65
CA HIS A 597 -7.77 27.22 18.39
C HIS A 597 -8.37 27.19 16.98
N THR A 598 -8.74 28.35 16.44
CA THR A 598 -9.44 28.48 15.15
C THR A 598 -8.90 29.64 14.34
N ILE A 599 -8.67 29.41 13.04
CA ILE A 599 -8.40 30.46 12.05
C ILE A 599 -9.59 30.56 11.11
N VAL A 600 -10.15 31.76 10.95
CA VAL A 600 -11.24 32.06 10.02
C VAL A 600 -10.66 32.82 8.82
N LEU A 601 -10.54 32.15 7.68
CA LEU A 601 -10.12 32.77 6.42
C LEU A 601 -11.34 33.37 5.71
N VAL A 602 -11.31 34.64 5.38
CA VAL A 602 -12.49 35.35 4.85
C VAL A 602 -12.22 35.90 3.47
N ASP A 603 -13.01 35.49 2.49
CA ASP A 603 -13.01 36.04 1.13
C ASP A 603 -14.44 36.37 0.69
N SER A 604 -14.62 37.29 -0.25
CA SER A 604 -15.95 37.52 -0.83
C SER A 604 -16.29 36.49 -1.90
N VAL A 605 -15.31 36.03 -2.68
CA VAL A 605 -15.52 35.11 -3.80
C VAL A 605 -14.41 34.07 -3.88
N VAL A 606 -14.77 32.79 -3.73
CA VAL A 606 -13.87 31.66 -3.95
C VAL A 606 -14.16 31.07 -5.33
N ASN A 607 -13.34 31.42 -6.31
CA ASN A 607 -13.50 30.92 -7.68
C ASN A 607 -12.79 29.58 -7.89
N SER A 608 -11.48 29.55 -8.12
CA SER A 608 -10.72 28.29 -8.31
C SER A 608 -10.29 27.61 -6.99
N GLY A 609 -10.43 28.31 -5.86
CA GLY A 609 -9.90 27.86 -4.56
C GLY A 609 -8.38 28.02 -4.41
N LYS A 610 -7.65 28.50 -5.44
CA LYS A 610 -6.19 28.62 -5.43
C LYS A 610 -5.67 29.48 -4.26
N THR A 611 -6.19 30.69 -4.10
CA THR A 611 -5.77 31.62 -3.04
C THR A 611 -5.98 30.99 -1.66
N VAL A 612 -7.18 30.46 -1.39
CA VAL A 612 -7.49 29.79 -0.13
C VAL A 612 -6.51 28.64 0.14
N ARG A 613 -6.15 27.86 -0.89
CA ARG A 613 -5.20 26.74 -0.75
C ARG A 613 -3.81 27.20 -0.35
N GLU A 614 -3.33 28.29 -0.94
CA GLU A 614 -2.03 28.86 -0.60
C GLU A 614 -2.00 29.36 0.86
N PHE A 615 -3.08 29.97 1.33
CA PHE A 615 -3.24 30.37 2.73
C PHE A 615 -3.32 29.19 3.69
N VAL A 616 -4.10 28.15 3.35
CA VAL A 616 -4.19 26.91 4.14
C VAL A 616 -2.82 26.26 4.25
N ASN A 617 -2.09 26.13 3.14
CA ASN A 617 -0.74 25.56 3.14
C ASN A 617 0.21 26.37 4.04
N GLN A 618 0.12 27.69 4.01
CA GLN A 618 0.92 28.54 4.88
C GLN A 618 0.56 28.37 6.36
N ILE A 619 -0.73 28.29 6.70
CA ILE A 619 -1.18 28.02 8.08
C ILE A 619 -0.71 26.64 8.52
N ARG A 620 -0.80 25.62 7.67
CA ARG A 620 -0.39 24.23 7.99
C ARG A 620 1.12 24.12 8.25
N LYS A 621 1.94 24.93 7.57
CA LYS A 621 3.38 25.07 7.88
C LYS A 621 3.63 25.62 9.29
N LEU A 622 2.74 26.49 9.78
CA LEU A 622 2.86 27.11 11.10
C LEU A 622 2.20 26.26 12.20
N HIS A 623 1.11 25.56 11.88
CA HIS A 623 0.36 24.72 12.80
C HIS A 623 -0.39 23.60 12.05
N THR A 624 0.05 22.36 12.25
CA THR A 624 -0.35 21.19 11.45
C THR A 624 -1.83 20.82 11.58
N THR A 625 -2.46 21.06 12.74
CA THR A 625 -3.81 20.53 13.03
C THR A 625 -4.87 21.58 13.40
N ILE A 626 -4.55 22.88 13.34
CA ILE A 626 -5.46 23.95 13.80
C ILE A 626 -6.74 23.95 12.97
N ARG A 627 -7.89 24.25 13.58
CA ARG A 627 -9.15 24.34 12.84
C ARG A 627 -9.09 25.54 11.89
N ILE A 628 -9.40 25.32 10.62
CA ILE A 628 -9.51 26.39 9.62
C ILE A 628 -10.97 26.45 9.15
N VAL A 629 -11.57 27.63 9.22
CA VAL A 629 -12.91 27.88 8.67
C VAL A 629 -12.78 28.92 7.56
N VAL A 630 -13.11 28.54 6.33
CA VAL A 630 -13.16 29.45 5.19
C VAL A 630 -14.57 30.01 5.10
N VAL A 631 -14.73 31.33 5.13
CA VAL A 631 -16.04 32.01 5.01
C VAL A 631 -16.07 32.80 3.72
N ALA A 632 -17.05 32.52 2.87
CA ALA A 632 -17.18 33.10 1.54
C ALA A 632 -18.59 33.63 1.24
N GLY A 633 -18.67 34.73 0.48
CA GLY A 633 -19.95 35.19 -0.07
C GLY A 633 -20.42 34.27 -1.20
N VAL A 634 -19.51 33.85 -2.07
CA VAL A 634 -19.80 32.95 -3.19
C VAL A 634 -18.70 31.92 -3.34
N VAL A 635 -19.06 30.66 -3.54
CA VAL A 635 -18.15 29.57 -3.91
C VAL A 635 -18.55 29.01 -5.26
N GLN A 636 -17.60 28.84 -6.19
CA GLN A 636 -17.88 28.25 -7.49
C GLN A 636 -18.05 26.72 -7.38
N ALA A 637 -19.02 26.16 -8.09
CA ALA A 637 -19.45 24.77 -7.89
C ALA A 637 -18.38 23.72 -8.23
N GLU A 638 -17.53 24.01 -9.22
CA GLU A 638 -16.40 23.16 -9.62
C GLU A 638 -15.07 23.61 -8.97
N SER A 639 -15.12 24.52 -7.99
CA SER A 639 -13.93 24.91 -7.27
C SER A 639 -13.35 23.66 -6.62
N ALA A 640 -12.05 23.42 -6.81
CA ALA A 640 -11.40 22.28 -6.21
C ALA A 640 -11.37 22.48 -4.69
N LEU A 641 -12.43 22.02 -4.02
CA LEU A 641 -12.58 22.07 -2.57
C LEU A 641 -11.30 21.52 -1.95
N ILE A 642 -10.67 22.34 -1.09
CA ILE A 642 -9.41 21.99 -0.47
C ILE A 642 -9.69 20.85 0.50
N ARG A 643 -9.16 19.67 0.19
CA ARG A 643 -9.26 18.50 1.05
C ARG A 643 -8.15 18.57 2.09
N ASP A 644 -8.48 19.13 3.26
CA ASP A 644 -7.57 19.28 4.39
C ASP A 644 -8.28 18.90 5.69
N ALA A 645 -7.58 18.17 6.58
CA ALA A 645 -8.15 17.73 7.85
C ALA A 645 -8.40 18.94 8.79
N ASN A 646 -9.61 19.05 9.34
CA ASN A 646 -10.07 20.18 10.14
C ASN A 646 -10.23 21.51 9.35
N LEU A 647 -10.50 21.44 8.04
CA LEU A 647 -10.94 22.58 7.23
C LEU A 647 -12.45 22.51 6.96
N ILE A 648 -13.16 23.63 7.19
CA ILE A 648 -14.61 23.77 6.95
C ILE A 648 -14.85 24.97 6.03
N MET A 649 -15.83 24.89 5.11
CA MET A 649 -16.14 25.97 4.17
C MET A 649 -17.58 26.47 4.32
N VAL A 650 -17.76 27.70 4.77
CA VAL A 650 -19.06 28.35 4.89
C VAL A 650 -19.26 29.28 3.70
N ALA A 651 -20.41 29.19 3.04
CA ALA A 651 -20.75 30.06 1.91
C ALA A 651 -22.16 30.65 2.05
N LEU A 652 -22.38 31.88 1.58
CA LEU A 652 -23.74 32.40 1.44
C LEU A 652 -24.48 31.73 0.26
N ARG A 653 -23.75 31.40 -0.81
CA ARG A 653 -24.25 30.67 -1.98
C ARG A 653 -23.18 29.94 -2.78
N GLN A 654 -23.56 28.84 -3.42
CA GLN A 654 -22.83 28.20 -4.51
C GLN A 654 -23.23 28.81 -5.87
N SER A 655 -22.31 28.80 -6.84
CA SER A 655 -22.53 29.32 -8.19
C SER A 655 -21.95 28.39 -9.25
N ASP A 656 -22.76 27.96 -10.21
CA ASP A 656 -22.29 27.16 -11.35
C ASP A 656 -21.44 27.99 -12.32
N ASN A 657 -21.67 29.30 -12.35
CA ASN A 657 -20.93 30.21 -13.22
C ASN A 657 -19.47 30.38 -12.77
N LYS A 658 -18.53 29.93 -13.61
CA LYS A 658 -17.09 30.14 -13.45
C LYS A 658 -16.67 31.42 -14.15
N PHE A 659 -16.60 32.51 -13.40
CA PHE A 659 -16.28 33.83 -13.92
C PHE A 659 -15.23 34.52 -13.05
N THR A 660 -14.17 35.03 -13.68
CA THR A 660 -13.18 35.89 -13.01
C THR A 660 -13.48 37.31 -13.42
N GLY A 661 -13.92 38.14 -12.47
CA GLY A 661 -14.24 39.54 -12.74
C GLY A 661 -13.03 40.33 -13.21
N ARG A 662 -13.28 41.33 -14.05
CA ARG A 662 -12.35 42.41 -14.42
C ARG A 662 -13.09 43.73 -14.44
N GLY A 663 -12.41 44.81 -14.04
CA GLY A 663 -12.92 46.17 -14.04
C GLY A 663 -14.22 46.30 -13.25
N THR A 664 -15.32 46.61 -13.95
CA THR A 664 -16.66 46.80 -13.37
C THR A 664 -17.31 45.53 -12.82
N THR A 665 -16.75 44.36 -13.11
CA THR A 665 -17.28 43.06 -12.66
C THR A 665 -16.44 42.40 -11.57
N ASP A 666 -15.27 42.95 -11.23
CA ASP A 666 -14.45 42.47 -10.12
C ASP A 666 -15.01 42.93 -8.77
N THR A 667 -15.16 42.00 -7.83
CA THR A 667 -15.74 42.28 -6.51
C THR A 667 -14.86 43.24 -5.72
N GLY A 668 -13.54 43.09 -5.75
CA GLY A 668 -12.61 43.99 -5.07
C GLY A 668 -12.74 45.42 -5.61
N ASN A 669 -12.73 45.58 -6.94
CA ASN A 669 -12.84 46.88 -7.56
C ASN A 669 -14.18 47.56 -7.32
N ARG A 670 -15.29 46.82 -7.31
CA ARG A 670 -16.61 47.35 -6.95
C ARG A 670 -16.69 47.77 -5.48
N LEU A 671 -16.05 47.04 -4.57
CA LEU A 671 -16.03 47.38 -3.13
C LEU A 671 -15.32 48.71 -2.88
N PHE A 672 -14.30 49.06 -3.67
CA PHE A 672 -13.46 50.24 -3.44
C PHE A 672 -13.56 51.31 -4.53
N ASN A 673 -14.48 51.19 -5.48
CA ASN A 673 -14.64 52.09 -6.64
C ASN A 673 -13.36 52.24 -7.47
N THR A 674 -12.58 51.17 -7.58
CA THR A 674 -11.34 51.12 -8.36
C THR A 674 -11.52 50.41 -9.71
N THR A 675 -12.71 50.46 -10.29
CA THR A 675 -13.07 49.76 -11.53
C THR A 675 -12.31 50.20 -12.78
N HIS A 676 -11.52 51.28 -12.67
CA HIS A 676 -10.67 51.81 -13.72
C HIS A 676 -9.21 51.31 -13.67
N LEU A 677 -8.84 50.54 -12.63
CA LEU A 677 -7.46 50.09 -12.40
C LEU A 677 -7.09 48.78 -13.12
N ASP A 678 -8.03 48.18 -13.85
CA ASP A 678 -7.86 46.88 -14.54
C ASP A 678 -7.67 47.02 -16.06
#